data_AF-A0A0G4GRQ9-F1
#
_entry.id   AF-A0A0G4GRQ9-F1
#
_cell.length_a   1.000
_cell.length_b   1.000
_cell.length_c   1.000
_cell.angle_alpha   90.00
_cell.angle_beta   90.00
_cell.angle_gamma   90.00
#
_symmetry.space_group_name_H-M   'P 1'
#
loop_
_entity.id
_entity.type
_entity.pdbx_description
1 polymer ?
#
loop_
_entity_poly.entity_id
_entity_poly.type
_entity_poly.pdbx_seq_one_letter_code
_entity_poly.pdbx_strand_id
1 'polypeptide(L)'
;MFPRRAHLLLLRGPPQSDSQSQSSGSQSPLLTLFCDNLLETIRSAPKGSAQGVTGWRYKHLSYFLPRDGSVQARILHIATCLARGDAPVGFISLLAGGRCFALNKNARGTEVRPIVVGDVLRWWVTRAILLEFGIQFERHLGPLQFAVRTRAGTEKLFGIRCVQTYLQRSPSSAMLNLDASNAFNTCDRQVIMNQVYAHFPQLYSFFALWYRTPSDLVFRDQSGLLRRIICEEGVQQGDVVGPFLFCMGLKPSLDGLAMLGDLQAKHRGRGCFVGAFMDDASMVFPLCPFQQIPTDGHDDSILHAWRVDAARLQSFGLTLRPDKSSVHSPSWQGLRECPSAYPSPPGITPSLPGFRLCGAASGTTEYQSAHFDKKLREAWELSQAVEEYGDPQGAYLLFRFCVLPKLIYLTRIMGDVITLGEWSQADRELGESWARIMGMTEQEWVYGEVRNQAYLPQYQGGLGLICFRATATAGLLGSCGATLSTVIERLTDQSFFLGPSQSPDRDAFFVLPWLQASKREYERAESAMESVKLKAYHPLHRGWDTQSGCWWRAPHTQEQQKITDSLHQSRRVFFFSKVKGVFTQILRGLRHTHVLEETTFGHFGVATDSRLTEERNKRVDLFASLSNGDTLLADVSMTFFISSDASHLRTRSKTAGAAAKTKSEEKVWKYTVAARAVGLRFVLLVFETFGHPDRETVSFVKELVSVASSRAGFSTEGELMAVQARLTDRYWKILGCTLQRYVAINVLTSAFHGRGQRGPF
;
A
#
# COMPACT_ATOMS: atom_id res chain seq x y z
N MET A 1 40.75 23.08 -36.10
CA MET A 1 39.60 23.78 -36.71
C MET A 1 38.34 23.12 -36.16
N PHE A 2 37.84 23.61 -35.02
CA PHE A 2 36.69 23.06 -34.32
C PHE A 2 35.45 23.89 -34.64
N PRO A 3 34.31 23.29 -35.01
CA PRO A 3 33.09 24.04 -35.24
C PRO A 3 32.48 24.53 -33.91
N ARG A 4 32.08 25.80 -33.99
CA ARG A 4 31.26 26.67 -33.15
C ARG A 4 30.47 26.06 -31.98
N ARG A 5 30.66 26.70 -30.82
CA ARG A 5 29.81 26.81 -29.61
C ARG A 5 28.33 26.44 -29.83
N ALA A 6 27.87 25.41 -29.13
CA ALA A 6 26.49 25.34 -28.64
C ALA A 6 26.42 26.12 -27.31
N HIS A 7 25.45 27.01 -27.17
CA HIS A 7 25.24 27.79 -25.95
C HIS A 7 24.93 26.86 -24.76
N LEU A 8 25.77 26.88 -23.73
CA LEU A 8 25.44 26.37 -22.40
C LEU A 8 24.21 27.16 -21.88
N LEU A 9 23.05 26.48 -21.76
CA LEU A 9 21.88 27.01 -21.07
C LEU A 9 22.15 27.06 -19.56
N LEU A 10 22.88 28.08 -19.11
CA LEU A 10 22.80 28.53 -17.73
C LEU A 10 21.38 29.08 -17.53
N LEU A 11 20.65 28.62 -16.51
CA LEU A 11 19.35 29.21 -16.16
C LEU A 11 19.51 30.73 -16.06
N ARG A 12 18.65 31.47 -16.78
CA ARG A 12 18.59 32.93 -16.69
C ARG A 12 18.19 33.29 -15.25
N GLY A 13 18.76 34.37 -14.73
CA GLY A 13 18.34 34.94 -13.45
C GLY A 13 16.84 35.27 -13.45
N PRO A 14 16.23 35.53 -12.28
CA PRO A 14 14.80 35.86 -12.21
C PRO A 14 14.45 37.02 -13.16
N PRO A 15 13.26 37.01 -13.79
CA PRO A 15 12.87 38.04 -14.74
C PRO A 15 12.90 39.41 -14.07
N GLN A 16 13.77 40.31 -14.56
CA GLN A 16 13.76 41.72 -14.19
C GLN A 16 12.69 42.39 -15.04
N SER A 17 11.66 42.97 -14.40
CA SER A 17 10.71 43.83 -15.09
C SER A 17 11.44 45.08 -15.58
N ASP A 18 11.38 45.35 -16.88
CA ASP A 18 11.87 46.60 -17.49
C ASP A 18 11.02 47.78 -17.00
N SER A 19 11.33 48.29 -15.82
CA SER A 19 11.02 49.65 -15.41
C SER A 19 12.19 50.17 -14.58
N GLN A 20 12.90 51.13 -15.16
CA GLN A 20 14.01 51.82 -14.51
C GLN A 20 13.53 52.46 -13.20
N SER A 21 13.92 51.89 -12.06
CA SER A 21 14.17 52.63 -10.84
C SER A 21 15.17 51.86 -9.98
N GLN A 22 16.26 52.54 -9.63
CA GLN A 22 17.27 52.05 -8.71
C GLN A 22 16.67 51.95 -7.30
N SER A 23 16.60 50.76 -6.70
CA SER A 23 16.95 50.53 -5.28
C SER A 23 16.71 49.08 -4.82
N SER A 24 17.72 48.53 -4.14
CA SER A 24 17.77 47.26 -3.38
C SER A 24 17.62 45.95 -4.16
N GLY A 25 18.73 45.23 -4.32
CA GLY A 25 18.71 43.84 -4.76
C GLY A 25 17.93 42.99 -3.76
N SER A 26 16.76 42.49 -4.19
CA SER A 26 15.97 41.51 -3.46
C SER A 26 16.81 40.22 -3.30
N GLN A 27 17.50 40.08 -2.19
CA GLN A 27 18.07 38.79 -1.79
C GLN A 27 16.91 37.86 -1.44
N SER A 28 16.87 36.68 -2.06
CA SER A 28 15.87 35.66 -1.69
C SER A 28 15.96 35.35 -0.19
N PRO A 29 14.83 35.25 0.52
CA PRO A 29 14.83 35.01 1.96
C PRO A 29 15.58 33.71 2.30
N LEU A 30 16.42 33.74 3.32
CA LEU A 30 17.23 32.59 3.73
C LEU A 30 16.34 31.45 4.23
N LEU A 31 16.52 30.25 3.69
CA LEU A 31 15.86 29.05 4.17
C LEU A 31 16.38 28.67 5.56
N THR A 32 15.48 28.64 6.53
CA THR A 32 15.75 28.10 7.87
C THR A 32 14.83 26.91 8.09
N LEU A 33 15.38 25.77 8.52
CA LEU A 33 14.63 24.54 8.78
C LEU A 33 14.60 24.24 10.27
N PHE A 34 13.48 23.73 10.75
CA PHE A 34 13.39 23.27 12.14
C PHE A 34 14.25 22.03 12.37
N CYS A 35 15.02 22.03 13.47
CA CYS A 35 15.86 20.89 13.84
C CYS A 35 15.05 19.60 14.03
N ASP A 36 13.82 19.70 14.55
CA ASP A 36 12.94 18.55 14.72
C ASP A 36 12.58 17.88 13.40
N ASN A 37 12.37 18.64 12.32
CA ASN A 37 12.13 18.09 10.99
C ASN A 37 13.39 17.37 10.46
N LEU A 38 14.58 17.92 10.69
CA LEU A 38 15.85 17.27 10.34
C LEU A 38 16.09 15.96 11.12
N LEU A 39 15.66 15.89 12.38
CA LEU A 39 15.76 14.68 13.20
C LEU A 39 14.72 13.63 12.76
N GLU A 40 13.48 14.07 12.56
CA GLU A 40 12.36 13.20 12.16
C GLU A 40 12.61 12.56 10.80
N THR A 41 13.23 13.28 9.86
CA THR A 41 13.60 12.71 8.56
C THR A 41 14.61 11.58 8.67
N ILE A 42 15.60 11.65 9.57
CA ILE A 42 16.57 10.55 9.76
C ILE A 42 15.89 9.37 10.46
N ARG A 43 15.03 9.63 11.45
CA ARG A 43 14.30 8.59 12.21
C ARG A 43 13.33 7.80 11.31
N SER A 44 12.57 8.51 10.47
CA SER A 44 11.58 7.94 9.56
C SER A 44 12.16 7.38 8.25
N ALA A 45 13.43 7.66 7.94
CA ALA A 45 14.01 7.26 6.67
C ALA A 45 14.18 5.73 6.53
N PRO A 46 14.03 5.17 5.31
CA PRO A 46 14.26 3.77 5.06
C PRO A 46 15.75 3.42 5.27
N LYS A 47 16.04 2.66 6.33
CA LYS A 47 17.42 2.26 6.69
C LYS A 47 18.14 1.42 5.62
N GLY A 48 17.38 0.84 4.69
CA GLY A 48 17.87 -0.01 3.60
C GLY A 48 17.99 0.68 2.24
N SER A 49 17.77 2.00 2.14
CA SER A 49 17.86 2.72 0.86
C SER A 49 19.22 2.56 0.18
N ALA A 50 19.19 2.46 -1.14
CA ALA A 50 20.39 2.44 -1.97
C ALA A 50 21.21 3.73 -1.77
N GLN A 51 22.53 3.61 -1.85
CA GLN A 51 23.46 4.71 -1.61
C GLN A 51 23.62 5.63 -2.83
N GLY A 52 23.93 6.91 -2.64
CA GLY A 52 24.31 7.82 -3.73
C GLY A 52 25.73 7.56 -4.22
N VAL A 53 26.32 8.56 -4.89
CA VAL A 53 27.72 8.51 -5.36
C VAL A 53 28.71 8.47 -4.19
N THR A 54 28.39 9.11 -3.06
CA THR A 54 29.24 9.12 -1.86
C THR A 54 29.27 7.80 -1.10
N GLY A 55 28.34 6.88 -1.37
CA GLY A 55 28.18 5.64 -0.60
C GLY A 55 27.46 5.79 0.74
N TRP A 56 27.03 7.00 1.13
CA TRP A 56 26.33 7.23 2.40
C TRP A 56 24.94 6.61 2.42
N ARG A 57 24.49 6.25 3.64
CA ARG A 57 23.15 5.71 3.93
C ARG A 57 22.55 6.48 5.11
N TYR A 58 21.22 6.49 5.21
CA TYR A 58 20.53 7.05 6.39
C TYR A 58 21.00 6.43 7.71
N LYS A 59 21.42 5.15 7.69
CA LYS A 59 22.01 4.51 8.87
C LYS A 59 23.31 5.21 9.32
N HIS A 60 24.15 5.66 8.39
CA HIS A 60 25.36 6.40 8.72
C HIS A 60 25.02 7.75 9.35
N LEU A 61 24.04 8.48 8.80
CA LEU A 61 23.56 9.73 9.41
C LEU A 61 23.02 9.53 10.83
N SER A 62 22.29 8.43 11.07
CA SER A 62 21.75 8.14 12.41
C SER A 62 22.82 7.91 13.48
N TYR A 63 24.05 7.51 13.13
CA TYR A 63 25.15 7.38 14.10
C TYR A 63 25.68 8.73 14.59
N PHE A 64 25.53 9.79 13.79
CA PHE A 64 25.97 11.14 14.15
C PHE A 64 24.90 11.90 14.95
N LEU A 65 23.71 11.33 15.11
CA LEU A 65 22.68 11.90 15.97
C LEU A 65 22.92 11.48 17.43
N PRO A 66 22.95 12.44 18.37
CA PRO A 66 23.09 12.11 19.78
C PRO A 66 21.88 11.32 20.26
N ARG A 67 22.13 10.28 21.07
CA ARG A 67 21.08 9.44 21.66
C ARG A 67 20.18 10.22 22.62
N ASP A 68 20.73 11.32 23.15
CA ASP A 68 20.17 12.12 24.23
C ASP A 68 19.35 13.31 23.69
N GLY A 69 19.28 13.48 22.36
CA GLY A 69 18.51 14.54 21.71
C GLY A 69 19.18 15.93 21.69
N SER A 70 20.42 16.08 22.16
CA SER A 70 21.12 17.38 22.18
C SER A 70 21.38 17.93 20.78
N VAL A 71 21.06 19.20 20.53
CA VAL A 71 21.07 19.87 19.20
C VAL A 71 22.49 20.12 18.62
N GLN A 72 23.57 19.78 19.34
CA GLN A 72 24.96 20.12 18.97
C GLN A 72 25.67 19.12 18.05
N ALA A 73 24.95 18.47 17.14
CA ALA A 73 25.58 17.59 16.17
C ALA A 73 26.13 18.42 14.99
N ARG A 74 27.44 18.41 14.73
CA ARG A 74 28.07 19.09 13.57
C ARG A 74 27.40 18.75 12.23
N ILE A 75 26.77 17.58 12.14
CA ILE A 75 26.00 17.13 10.97
C ILE A 75 24.76 18.01 10.70
N LEU A 76 24.12 18.56 11.74
CA LEU A 76 23.00 19.49 11.60
C LEU A 76 23.48 20.83 11.03
N HIS A 77 24.67 21.29 11.40
CA HIS A 77 25.27 22.47 10.81
C HIS A 77 25.50 22.29 9.30
N ILE A 78 25.97 21.12 8.85
CA ILE A 78 26.09 20.80 7.42
C ILE A 78 24.73 20.87 6.72
N ALA A 79 23.66 20.34 7.33
CA ALA A 79 22.31 20.45 6.78
C ALA A 79 21.83 21.90 6.66
N THR A 80 22.12 22.74 7.68
CA THR A 80 21.79 24.17 7.64
C THR A 80 22.57 24.91 6.55
N CYS A 81 23.88 24.65 6.41
CA CYS A 81 24.69 25.22 5.33
C CYS A 81 24.16 24.82 3.95
N LEU A 82 23.83 23.54 3.77
CA LEU A 82 23.21 23.04 2.53
C LEU A 82 21.86 23.71 2.26
N ALA A 83 20.99 23.85 3.27
CA ALA A 83 19.69 24.51 3.13
C ALA A 83 19.83 25.97 2.69
N ARG A 84 20.85 26.69 3.18
CA ARG A 84 21.14 28.08 2.81
C ARG A 84 21.82 28.24 1.46
N GLY A 85 22.40 27.18 0.91
CA GLY A 85 23.25 27.24 -0.27
C GLY A 85 24.70 27.63 0.03
N ASP A 86 25.09 27.64 1.30
CA ASP A 86 26.43 27.97 1.77
C ASP A 86 27.34 26.75 1.76
N ALA A 87 27.55 26.16 0.57
CA ALA A 87 28.38 24.97 0.39
C ALA A 87 29.41 25.15 -0.74
N PRO A 88 30.59 24.51 -0.65
CA PRO A 88 31.59 24.57 -1.72
C PRO A 88 31.06 24.00 -3.05
N VAL A 89 31.39 24.66 -4.17
CA VAL A 89 30.90 24.29 -5.51
C VAL A 89 31.21 22.83 -5.86
N GLY A 90 32.43 22.35 -5.60
CA GLY A 90 32.79 20.95 -5.87
C GLY A 90 31.96 19.93 -5.07
N PHE A 91 31.54 20.29 -3.86
CA PHE A 91 30.66 19.47 -3.04
C PHE A 91 29.22 19.48 -3.60
N ILE A 92 28.72 20.65 -4.02
CA ILE A 92 27.41 20.77 -4.68
C ILE A 92 27.38 19.95 -5.97
N SER A 93 28.39 20.06 -6.84
CA SER A 93 28.48 19.29 -8.09
C SER A 93 28.44 17.78 -7.85
N LEU A 94 29.09 17.30 -6.79
CA LEU A 94 29.05 15.88 -6.40
C LEU A 94 27.64 15.44 -5.94
N LEU A 95 26.96 16.25 -5.13
CA LEU A 95 25.63 15.94 -4.59
C LEU A 95 24.48 16.18 -5.59
N ALA A 96 24.69 17.05 -6.58
CA ALA A 96 23.75 17.31 -7.66
C ALA A 96 23.65 16.12 -8.64
N GLY A 97 24.76 15.40 -8.82
CA GLY A 97 24.80 14.16 -9.59
C GLY A 97 24.11 12.98 -8.91
N GLY A 98 24.21 11.80 -9.53
CA GLY A 98 23.59 10.59 -8.97
C GLY A 98 24.00 9.31 -9.68
N ARG A 99 23.74 8.17 -9.03
CA ARG A 99 23.92 6.86 -9.66
C ARG A 99 22.69 6.52 -10.48
N CYS A 100 22.85 6.33 -11.78
CA CYS A 100 21.78 5.98 -12.70
C CYS A 100 21.73 4.47 -12.95
N PHE A 101 20.53 3.93 -13.10
CA PHE A 101 20.29 2.57 -13.58
C PHE A 101 19.06 2.53 -14.48
N ALA A 102 19.06 1.65 -15.48
CA ALA A 102 17.95 1.49 -16.40
C ALA A 102 17.01 0.37 -15.93
N LEU A 103 15.75 0.70 -15.69
CA LEU A 103 14.68 -0.27 -15.45
C LEU A 103 13.94 -0.57 -16.73
N ASN A 104 13.70 -1.85 -17.02
CA ASN A 104 12.86 -2.26 -18.14
C ASN A 104 11.39 -1.93 -17.81
N LYS A 105 10.75 -1.13 -18.65
CA LYS A 105 9.34 -0.79 -18.54
C LYS A 105 8.43 -1.87 -19.14
N ASN A 106 8.96 -2.67 -20.07
CA ASN A 106 8.27 -3.79 -20.66
C ASN A 106 9.12 -5.08 -20.59
N ALA A 107 8.47 -6.23 -20.67
CA ALA A 107 9.14 -7.53 -20.62
C ALA A 107 10.18 -7.73 -21.74
N ARG A 108 9.97 -7.07 -22.90
CA ARG A 108 10.89 -7.13 -24.05
C ARG A 108 12.15 -6.27 -23.87
N GLY A 109 12.22 -5.43 -22.84
CA GLY A 109 13.35 -4.53 -22.59
C GLY A 109 13.56 -3.42 -23.63
N THR A 110 12.56 -3.15 -24.49
CA THR A 110 12.66 -2.12 -25.54
C THR A 110 12.29 -0.73 -25.04
N GLU A 111 11.53 -0.63 -23.94
CA GLU A 111 11.26 0.62 -23.24
C GLU A 111 12.03 0.63 -21.92
N VAL A 112 12.89 1.64 -21.71
CA VAL A 112 13.68 1.79 -20.49
C VAL A 112 13.26 3.03 -19.69
N ARG A 113 13.32 2.92 -18.37
CA ARG A 113 13.11 4.02 -17.43
C ARG A 113 14.41 4.25 -16.65
N PRO A 114 15.12 5.38 -16.86
CA PRO A 114 16.29 5.69 -16.07
C PRO A 114 15.86 6.10 -14.66
N ILE A 115 16.46 5.49 -13.64
CA ILE A 115 16.27 5.87 -12.24
C ILE A 115 17.59 6.36 -11.68
N VAL A 116 17.55 7.51 -11.03
CA VAL A 116 18.68 8.19 -10.41
C VAL A 116 18.58 8.07 -8.89
N VAL A 117 19.59 7.46 -8.29
CA VAL A 117 19.83 7.48 -6.84
C VAL A 117 20.69 8.69 -6.52
N GLY A 118 20.05 9.74 -6.01
CA GLY A 118 20.71 10.93 -5.51
C GLY A 118 21.42 10.68 -4.17
N ASP A 119 22.16 11.68 -3.71
CA ASP A 119 22.88 11.58 -2.45
C ASP A 119 21.96 11.72 -1.23
N VAL A 120 22.28 10.97 -0.17
CA VAL A 120 21.51 10.96 1.08
C VAL A 120 21.55 12.31 1.79
N LEU A 121 22.65 13.08 1.70
CA LEU A 121 22.72 14.42 2.31
C LEU A 121 21.74 15.39 1.64
N ARG A 122 21.69 15.38 0.30
CA ARG A 122 20.70 16.14 -0.47
C ARG A 122 19.29 15.70 -0.12
N TRP A 123 19.00 14.40 -0.16
CA TRP A 123 17.68 13.87 0.16
C TRP A 123 17.25 14.14 1.60
N TRP A 124 18.18 14.16 2.55
CA TRP A 124 17.88 14.45 3.95
C TRP A 124 17.32 15.88 4.11
N VAL A 125 18.04 16.89 3.62
CA VAL A 125 17.60 18.29 3.68
C VAL A 125 16.33 18.49 2.86
N THR A 126 16.26 17.90 1.67
CA THR A 126 15.06 17.94 0.82
C THR A 126 13.83 17.34 1.52
N ARG A 127 13.96 16.19 2.20
CA ARG A 127 12.85 15.60 2.95
C ARG A 127 12.38 16.50 4.09
N ALA A 128 13.30 17.21 4.75
CA ALA A 128 12.95 18.13 5.82
C ALA A 128 12.13 19.31 5.29
N ILE A 129 12.52 19.86 4.13
CA ILE A 129 11.71 20.87 3.41
C ILE A 129 10.32 20.34 3.08
N LEU A 130 10.20 19.11 2.58
CA LEU A 130 8.90 18.51 2.23
C LEU A 130 7.99 18.26 3.44
N LEU A 131 8.56 18.01 4.62
CA LEU A 131 7.80 17.93 5.87
C LEU A 131 7.32 19.32 6.31
N GLU A 132 8.21 20.31 6.25
CA GLU A 132 7.96 21.66 6.76
C GLU A 132 6.98 22.46 5.90
N PHE A 133 7.19 22.48 4.58
CA PHE A 133 6.40 23.26 3.62
C PHE A 133 5.23 22.46 3.04
N GLY A 134 5.05 21.21 3.45
CA GLY A 134 4.12 20.28 2.81
C GLY A 134 2.67 20.77 2.73
N ILE A 135 2.15 21.40 3.78
CA ILE A 135 0.78 21.94 3.79
C ILE A 135 0.64 23.08 2.76
N GLN A 136 1.67 23.91 2.60
CA GLN A 136 1.66 25.01 1.64
C GLN A 136 1.72 24.48 0.21
N PHE A 137 2.50 23.43 -0.04
CA PHE A 137 2.54 22.75 -1.34
C PHE A 137 1.18 22.14 -1.71
N GLU A 138 0.53 21.48 -0.75
CA GLU A 138 -0.80 20.89 -0.93
C GLU A 138 -1.85 21.95 -1.24
N ARG A 139 -1.83 23.10 -0.54
CA ARG A 139 -2.75 24.22 -0.83
C ARG A 139 -2.54 24.83 -2.21
N HIS A 140 -1.28 24.95 -2.64
CA HIS A 140 -0.94 25.60 -3.90
C HIS A 140 -1.21 24.71 -5.13
N LEU A 141 -0.88 23.42 -5.05
CA LEU A 141 -1.03 22.47 -6.16
C LEU A 141 -2.38 21.74 -6.14
N GLY A 142 -2.94 21.54 -4.96
CA GLY A 142 -4.09 20.66 -4.71
C GLY A 142 -5.31 20.86 -5.61
N PRO A 143 -5.71 22.10 -6.02
CA PRO A 143 -6.91 22.31 -6.82
C PRO A 143 -6.99 21.48 -8.11
N LEU A 144 -5.86 21.33 -8.81
CA LEU A 144 -5.79 20.61 -10.09
C LEU A 144 -4.90 19.36 -10.02
N GLN A 145 -4.02 19.25 -9.03
CA GLN A 145 -3.03 18.18 -8.93
C GLN A 145 -3.35 17.21 -7.77
N PHE A 146 -3.51 15.94 -8.11
CA PHE A 146 -3.86 14.87 -7.18
C PHE A 146 -2.65 14.05 -6.70
N ALA A 147 -1.44 14.33 -7.17
CA ALA A 147 -0.30 13.47 -6.88
C ALA A 147 0.60 13.95 -5.73
N VAL A 148 0.61 15.25 -5.41
CA VAL A 148 1.48 15.83 -4.37
C VAL A 148 0.71 15.99 -3.06
N ARG A 149 1.09 15.23 -2.04
CA ARG A 149 0.51 15.21 -0.67
C ARG A 149 -1.00 14.95 -0.56
N THR A 150 -1.69 14.71 -1.67
CA THR A 150 -3.08 14.28 -1.68
C THR A 150 -3.19 12.79 -1.33
N ARG A 151 -3.61 12.48 -0.10
CA ARG A 151 -3.89 11.10 0.32
C ARG A 151 -4.95 10.49 -0.59
N ALA A 152 -4.72 9.23 -1.01
CA ALA A 152 -5.57 8.51 -1.95
C ALA A 152 -5.78 9.27 -3.29
N GLY A 153 -4.74 9.98 -3.76
CA GLY A 153 -4.81 10.83 -4.95
C GLY A 153 -5.23 10.12 -6.24
N THR A 154 -4.70 8.93 -6.51
CA THR A 154 -5.13 8.11 -7.65
C THR A 154 -6.60 7.71 -7.52
N GLU A 155 -7.03 7.39 -6.30
CA GLU A 155 -8.42 7.10 -6.02
C GLU A 155 -9.27 8.35 -6.23
N LYS A 156 -8.85 9.54 -5.81
CA LYS A 156 -9.61 10.78 -6.03
C LYS A 156 -9.70 11.21 -7.51
N LEU A 157 -8.60 11.11 -8.26
CA LEU A 157 -8.58 11.46 -9.69
C LEU A 157 -9.32 10.41 -10.52
N PHE A 158 -8.87 9.15 -10.42
CA PHE A 158 -9.40 8.04 -11.19
C PHE A 158 -10.45 7.27 -10.42
N GLY A 159 -10.05 6.71 -9.28
CA GLY A 159 -10.72 5.55 -8.73
C GLY A 159 -12.05 5.83 -8.04
N ILE A 160 -12.36 7.11 -7.86
CA ILE A 160 -13.37 7.55 -6.95
C ILE A 160 -13.83 8.95 -7.36
N ARG A 161 -14.43 9.04 -8.55
CA ARG A 161 -15.65 9.86 -8.77
C ARG A 161 -15.51 11.21 -9.43
N CYS A 162 -14.39 11.91 -9.53
CA CYS A 162 -14.43 13.23 -10.21
C CYS A 162 -14.81 13.07 -11.70
N VAL A 163 -14.00 12.33 -12.48
CA VAL A 163 -14.27 12.07 -13.90
C VAL A 163 -15.52 11.22 -14.08
N GLN A 164 -15.68 10.14 -13.30
CA GLN A 164 -16.83 9.24 -13.41
C GLN A 164 -18.16 9.91 -13.03
N THR A 165 -18.22 10.71 -11.95
CA THR A 165 -19.44 11.46 -11.57
C THR A 165 -19.79 12.48 -12.63
N TYR A 166 -18.79 13.15 -13.18
CA TYR A 166 -19.01 14.10 -14.27
C TYR A 166 -19.67 13.39 -15.47
N LEU A 167 -19.05 12.30 -15.96
CA LEU A 167 -19.57 11.56 -17.11
C LEU A 167 -20.95 10.92 -16.84
N GLN A 168 -21.22 10.46 -15.63
CA GLN A 168 -22.53 9.92 -15.23
C GLN A 168 -23.61 11.00 -15.15
N ARG A 169 -23.27 12.22 -14.71
CA ARG A 169 -24.19 13.35 -14.61
C ARG A 169 -24.41 14.04 -15.95
N SER A 170 -23.43 14.00 -16.84
CA SER A 170 -23.51 14.58 -18.18
C SER A 170 -23.03 13.58 -19.24
N PRO A 171 -23.88 12.61 -19.63
CA PRO A 171 -23.54 11.56 -20.61
C PRO A 171 -23.18 12.08 -22.01
N SER A 172 -23.56 13.32 -22.31
CA SER A 172 -23.21 14.05 -23.54
C SER A 172 -21.83 14.71 -23.47
N SER A 173 -20.92 14.25 -22.62
CA SER A 173 -19.59 14.83 -22.42
C SER A 173 -18.52 13.81 -22.76
N ALA A 174 -17.40 14.29 -23.31
CA ALA A 174 -16.25 13.47 -23.59
C ALA A 174 -15.13 13.76 -22.58
N MET A 175 -14.45 12.69 -22.20
CA MET A 175 -13.19 12.74 -21.50
C MET A 175 -12.03 12.71 -22.50
N LEU A 176 -11.06 13.59 -22.32
CA LEU A 176 -9.77 13.60 -22.97
C LEU A 176 -8.69 13.28 -21.94
N ASN A 177 -7.92 12.21 -22.18
CA ASN A 177 -6.75 11.86 -21.37
C ASN A 177 -5.48 12.11 -22.17
N LEU A 178 -4.54 12.86 -21.59
CA LEU A 178 -3.29 13.28 -22.21
C LEU A 178 -2.12 12.48 -21.65
N ASP A 179 -1.28 11.93 -22.53
CA ASP A 179 -0.03 11.27 -22.17
C ASP A 179 1.14 12.01 -22.83
N ALA A 180 2.16 12.34 -22.02
CA ALA A 180 3.38 13.00 -22.48
C ALA A 180 4.54 12.01 -22.65
N SER A 181 5.36 12.23 -23.68
CA SER A 181 6.59 11.46 -23.89
C SER A 181 7.68 11.93 -22.93
N ASN A 182 8.22 11.00 -22.13
CA ASN A 182 9.41 11.21 -21.31
C ASN A 182 9.34 12.43 -20.35
N ALA A 183 8.16 12.72 -19.81
CA ALA A 183 7.81 13.99 -19.20
C ALA A 183 8.81 14.51 -18.15
N PHE A 184 9.24 13.64 -17.21
CA PHE A 184 10.17 14.04 -16.15
C PHE A 184 11.54 14.48 -16.68
N ASN A 185 12.02 13.89 -17.78
CA ASN A 185 13.36 14.17 -18.28
C ASN A 185 13.40 15.34 -19.29
N THR A 186 12.26 15.69 -19.90
CA THR A 186 12.19 16.73 -20.95
C THR A 186 11.65 18.07 -20.45
N CYS A 187 11.14 18.13 -19.22
CA CYS A 187 10.55 19.38 -18.71
C CYS A 187 11.59 20.49 -18.52
N ASP A 188 11.15 21.73 -18.76
CA ASP A 188 12.01 22.91 -18.68
C ASP A 188 12.27 23.31 -17.21
N ARG A 189 13.53 23.21 -16.80
CA ARG A 189 13.99 23.61 -15.46
C ARG A 189 13.81 25.10 -15.19
N GLN A 190 13.90 25.96 -16.20
CA GLN A 190 13.68 27.39 -16.03
C GLN A 190 12.24 27.68 -15.63
N VAL A 191 11.26 27.03 -16.29
CA VAL A 191 9.85 27.19 -15.93
C VAL A 191 9.61 26.74 -14.49
N ILE A 192 10.17 25.60 -14.09
CA ILE A 192 10.12 25.11 -12.70
C ILE A 192 10.70 26.15 -11.74
N MET A 193 11.92 26.61 -12.01
CA MET A 193 12.62 27.52 -11.10
C MET A 193 11.95 28.90 -11.01
N ASN A 194 11.33 29.38 -12.10
CA ASN A 194 10.52 30.60 -12.10
C ASN A 194 9.28 30.45 -11.20
N GLN A 195 8.60 29.30 -11.27
CA GLN A 195 7.43 29.01 -10.41
C GLN A 195 7.81 28.88 -8.94
N VAL A 196 8.95 28.23 -8.64
CA VAL A 196 9.50 28.19 -7.29
C VAL A 196 9.84 29.59 -6.80
N TYR A 197 10.49 30.42 -7.61
CA TYR A 197 10.84 31.78 -7.23
C TYR A 197 9.60 32.64 -6.94
N ALA A 198 8.56 32.52 -7.77
CA ALA A 198 7.33 33.29 -7.63
C ALA A 198 6.52 32.95 -6.37
N HIS A 199 6.44 31.65 -6.01
CA HIS A 199 5.54 31.20 -4.94
C HIS A 199 6.25 30.78 -3.65
N PHE A 200 7.51 30.36 -3.75
CA PHE A 200 8.33 29.88 -2.62
C PHE A 200 9.77 30.41 -2.74
N PRO A 201 9.97 31.75 -2.74
CA PRO A 201 11.28 32.36 -2.99
C PRO A 201 12.36 31.88 -2.02
N GLN A 202 12.01 31.53 -0.78
CA GLN A 202 12.93 30.97 0.21
C GLN A 202 13.52 29.62 -0.18
N LEU A 203 12.87 28.85 -1.06
CA LEU A 203 13.34 27.53 -1.49
C LEU A 203 14.17 27.59 -2.77
N TYR A 204 14.13 28.73 -3.47
CA TYR A 204 14.79 28.89 -4.77
C TYR A 204 16.29 28.59 -4.69
N SER A 205 16.99 29.23 -3.75
CA SER A 205 18.45 29.08 -3.60
C SER A 205 18.84 27.63 -3.38
N PHE A 206 18.08 26.89 -2.58
CA PHE A 206 18.33 25.47 -2.32
C PHE A 206 18.13 24.61 -3.58
N PHE A 207 17.01 24.76 -4.29
CA PHE A 207 16.76 23.94 -5.49
C PHE A 207 17.66 24.32 -6.67
N ALA A 208 18.09 25.58 -6.74
CA ALA A 208 19.05 26.05 -7.72
C ALA A 208 20.40 25.34 -7.59
N LEU A 209 20.82 24.92 -6.39
CA LEU A 209 22.07 24.16 -6.21
C LEU A 209 22.10 22.88 -7.06
N TRP A 210 20.95 22.27 -7.29
CA TRP A 210 20.83 20.95 -7.92
C TRP A 210 20.47 21.02 -9.39
N TYR A 211 19.62 21.97 -9.77
CA TYR A 211 19.00 22.03 -11.09
C TYR A 211 19.48 23.20 -11.95
N ARG A 212 20.25 24.16 -11.40
CA ARG A 212 20.73 25.32 -12.17
C ARG A 212 21.80 24.99 -13.20
N THR A 213 22.66 24.03 -12.89
CA THR A 213 23.75 23.59 -13.76
C THR A 213 23.53 22.14 -14.19
N PRO A 214 24.05 21.74 -15.35
CA PRO A 214 24.13 20.34 -15.73
C PRO A 214 24.72 19.47 -14.60
N SER A 215 24.14 18.30 -14.38
CA SER A 215 24.56 17.35 -13.34
C SER A 215 25.00 16.02 -13.94
N ASP A 216 25.91 15.34 -13.25
CA ASP A 216 26.50 14.10 -13.74
C ASP A 216 25.79 12.87 -13.23
N LEU A 217 25.26 12.09 -14.15
CA LEU A 217 24.67 10.78 -13.88
C LEU A 217 25.67 9.70 -14.24
N VAL A 218 26.02 8.85 -13.27
CA VAL A 218 27.01 7.79 -13.46
C VAL A 218 26.35 6.42 -13.39
N PHE A 219 26.71 5.52 -14.31
CA PHE A 219 26.24 4.15 -14.32
C PHE A 219 27.36 3.18 -14.72
N ARG A 220 27.23 1.90 -14.41
CA ARG A 220 28.14 0.86 -14.90
C ARG A 220 27.53 0.18 -16.10
N ASP A 221 28.27 0.07 -17.19
CA ASP A 221 27.84 -0.71 -18.35
C ASP A 221 28.01 -2.23 -18.11
N GLN A 222 27.64 -3.05 -19.08
CA GLN A 222 27.72 -4.52 -18.98
C GLN A 222 29.16 -5.04 -18.77
N SER A 223 30.18 -4.26 -19.15
CA SER A 223 31.59 -4.59 -18.91
C SER A 223 32.07 -4.18 -17.50
N GLY A 224 31.21 -3.52 -16.73
CA GLY A 224 31.53 -2.98 -15.41
C GLY A 224 32.20 -1.60 -15.43
N LEU A 225 32.45 -1.03 -16.62
CA LEU A 225 33.09 0.27 -16.80
C LEU A 225 32.13 1.40 -16.41
N LEU A 226 32.64 2.41 -15.73
CA LEU A 226 31.87 3.58 -15.32
C LEU A 226 31.65 4.51 -16.53
N ARG A 227 30.39 4.77 -16.84
CA ARG A 227 29.94 5.70 -17.88
C ARG A 227 29.25 6.90 -17.23
N ARG A 228 29.26 8.03 -17.95
CA ARG A 228 28.67 9.30 -17.51
C ARG A 228 27.68 9.80 -18.56
N ILE A 229 26.53 10.28 -18.08
CA ILE A 229 25.51 11.00 -18.85
C ILE A 229 25.33 12.36 -18.20
N ILE A 230 25.29 13.41 -19.03
CA ILE A 230 25.05 14.77 -18.55
C ILE A 230 23.54 15.01 -18.53
N CYS A 231 23.01 15.46 -17.39
CA CYS A 231 21.59 15.76 -17.19
C CYS A 231 21.38 17.27 -17.16
N GLU A 232 21.01 17.83 -18.32
CA GLU A 232 20.86 19.27 -18.56
C GLU A 232 19.40 19.74 -18.39
N GLU A 233 18.45 18.87 -18.69
CA GLU A 233 17.01 19.16 -18.67
C GLU A 233 16.29 18.25 -17.68
N GLY A 234 15.02 18.56 -17.40
CA GLY A 234 14.16 17.71 -16.60
C GLY A 234 14.49 17.65 -15.11
N VAL A 235 13.64 16.92 -14.40
CA VAL A 235 13.84 16.52 -13.00
C VAL A 235 14.33 15.07 -12.94
N GLN A 236 15.24 14.79 -12.02
CA GLN A 236 15.86 13.46 -11.91
C GLN A 236 14.82 12.43 -11.41
N GLN A 237 14.55 11.38 -12.20
CA GLN A 237 13.61 10.33 -11.82
C GLN A 237 14.14 9.49 -10.64
N GLY A 238 13.51 9.60 -9.48
CA GLY A 238 14.00 9.01 -8.22
C GLY A 238 14.44 10.05 -7.20
N ASP A 239 14.54 11.32 -7.58
CA ASP A 239 14.68 12.42 -6.62
C ASP A 239 13.38 12.60 -5.82
N VAL A 240 13.52 12.80 -4.51
CA VAL A 240 12.40 12.90 -3.57
C VAL A 240 11.54 14.15 -3.85
N VAL A 241 12.15 15.23 -4.34
CA VAL A 241 11.43 16.47 -4.70
C VAL A 241 11.08 16.57 -6.18
N GLY A 242 11.59 15.66 -7.01
CA GLY A 242 11.33 15.64 -8.45
C GLY A 242 9.84 15.75 -8.80
N PRO A 243 8.94 14.98 -8.17
CA PRO A 243 7.51 15.07 -8.47
C PRO A 243 6.87 16.41 -8.09
N PHE A 244 7.29 17.02 -6.98
CA PHE A 244 6.83 18.36 -6.61
C PHE A 244 7.30 19.41 -7.63
N LEU A 245 8.58 19.41 -7.99
CA LEU A 245 9.14 20.35 -8.97
C LEU A 245 8.48 20.20 -10.34
N PHE A 246 8.24 18.97 -10.77
CA PHE A 246 7.50 18.70 -12.00
C PHE A 246 6.10 19.33 -11.95
N CYS A 247 5.35 19.10 -10.87
CA CYS A 247 4.01 19.65 -10.72
C CYS A 247 4.00 21.18 -10.61
N MET A 248 5.03 21.80 -10.00
CA MET A 248 5.19 23.25 -9.96
C MET A 248 5.36 23.83 -11.36
N GLY A 249 6.20 23.22 -12.20
CA GLY A 249 6.38 23.67 -13.58
C GLY A 249 5.16 23.41 -14.47
N LEU A 250 4.40 22.35 -14.21
CA LEU A 250 3.18 22.01 -14.94
C LEU A 250 1.98 22.91 -14.57
N LYS A 251 1.99 23.49 -13.36
CA LYS A 251 0.86 24.26 -12.82
C LYS A 251 0.40 25.43 -13.71
N PRO A 252 1.27 26.29 -14.27
CA PRO A 252 0.83 27.36 -15.18
C PRO A 252 0.09 26.84 -16.41
N SER A 253 0.52 25.69 -16.94
CA SER A 253 -0.19 25.03 -18.04
C SER A 253 -1.57 24.60 -17.55
N LEU A 254 -1.68 23.87 -16.44
CA LEU A 254 -2.98 23.42 -15.89
C LEU A 254 -3.91 24.58 -15.51
N ASP A 255 -3.39 25.64 -14.88
CA ASP A 255 -4.18 26.83 -14.54
C ASP A 255 -4.68 27.51 -15.81
N GLY A 256 -3.85 27.64 -16.84
CA GLY A 256 -4.28 28.17 -18.14
C GLY A 256 -5.37 27.33 -18.81
N LEU A 257 -5.41 26.03 -18.54
CA LEU A 257 -6.45 25.10 -19.00
C LEU A 257 -7.72 25.15 -18.14
N ALA A 258 -7.57 25.39 -16.85
CA ALA A 258 -8.70 25.68 -15.98
C ALA A 258 -9.32 27.06 -16.29
N MET A 259 -8.53 28.03 -16.75
CA MET A 259 -9.00 29.37 -17.18
C MET A 259 -9.64 29.34 -18.58
N LEU A 260 -9.30 28.38 -19.43
CA LEU A 260 -10.17 27.97 -20.55
C LEU A 260 -11.54 27.49 -20.04
N GLY A 261 -11.69 27.22 -18.74
CA GLY A 261 -12.98 27.09 -18.07
C GLY A 261 -13.85 28.35 -18.06
N ASP A 262 -13.41 29.51 -18.57
CA ASP A 262 -14.29 30.64 -18.92
C ASP A 262 -15.37 30.27 -19.97
N LEU A 263 -15.27 29.08 -20.57
CA LEU A 263 -16.35 28.39 -21.27
C LEU A 263 -17.57 28.07 -20.38
N GLN A 264 -17.41 28.02 -19.06
CA GLN A 264 -18.50 27.90 -18.09
C GLN A 264 -19.48 29.06 -18.16
N ALA A 265 -18.97 30.28 -18.35
CA ALA A 265 -19.77 31.49 -18.51
C ALA A 265 -20.55 31.45 -19.83
N LYS A 266 -19.95 30.91 -20.91
CA LYS A 266 -20.61 30.72 -22.21
C LYS A 266 -21.65 29.59 -22.23
N HIS A 267 -21.39 28.47 -21.57
CA HIS A 267 -22.26 27.28 -21.57
C HIS A 267 -23.28 27.24 -20.42
N ARG A 268 -23.63 28.39 -19.83
CA ARG A 268 -24.67 28.51 -18.78
C ARG A 268 -24.49 27.50 -17.63
N GLY A 269 -23.26 27.31 -17.15
CA GLY A 269 -22.97 26.44 -16.01
C GLY A 269 -22.76 24.95 -16.30
N ARG A 270 -22.63 24.52 -17.56
CA ARG A 270 -22.17 23.16 -17.91
C ARG A 270 -20.64 23.14 -17.97
N GLY A 271 -19.99 23.21 -16.81
CA GLY A 271 -18.56 23.49 -16.73
C GLY A 271 -17.64 22.34 -17.07
N CYS A 272 -16.41 22.62 -17.48
CA CYS A 272 -15.39 21.60 -17.78
C CYS A 272 -14.67 21.15 -16.49
N PHE A 273 -14.19 19.91 -16.45
CA PHE A 273 -13.35 19.40 -15.36
C PHE A 273 -11.91 19.24 -15.84
N VAL A 274 -10.93 19.67 -15.04
CA VAL A 274 -9.50 19.44 -15.27
C VAL A 274 -8.87 18.85 -14.01
N GLY A 275 -8.17 17.73 -14.15
CA GLY A 275 -7.44 17.11 -13.05
C GLY A 275 -6.22 16.35 -13.56
N ALA A 276 -5.11 16.45 -12.85
CA ALA A 276 -3.86 15.78 -13.19
C ALA A 276 -3.34 14.92 -12.03
N PHE A 277 -2.69 13.80 -12.36
CA PHE A 277 -1.86 13.02 -11.45
C PHE A 277 -0.46 12.94 -12.04
N MET A 278 0.44 13.80 -11.57
CA MET A 278 1.73 14.05 -12.23
C MET A 278 1.53 14.45 -13.70
N ASP A 279 2.09 13.70 -14.64
CA ASP A 279 2.02 13.91 -16.09
C ASP A 279 0.71 13.41 -16.73
N ASP A 280 -0.05 12.55 -16.03
CA ASP A 280 -1.35 12.07 -16.49
C ASP A 280 -2.41 13.17 -16.26
N ALA A 281 -2.70 13.96 -17.30
CA ALA A 281 -3.73 15.01 -17.25
C ALA A 281 -5.02 14.51 -17.90
N SER A 282 -6.13 14.65 -17.18
CA SER A 282 -7.46 14.25 -17.62
C SER A 282 -8.40 15.42 -17.59
N MET A 283 -9.22 15.52 -18.63
CA MET A 283 -10.17 16.61 -18.79
C MET A 283 -11.51 16.08 -19.27
N VAL A 284 -12.58 16.77 -18.91
CA VAL A 284 -13.93 16.41 -19.34
C VAL A 284 -14.65 17.66 -19.86
N PHE A 285 -15.22 17.54 -21.06
CA PHE A 285 -15.84 18.62 -21.82
C PHE A 285 -17.18 18.19 -22.41
N PRO A 286 -18.17 19.09 -22.53
CA PRO A 286 -19.38 18.82 -23.31
C PRO A 286 -19.04 18.48 -24.77
N LEU A 287 -19.71 17.48 -25.35
CA LEU A 287 -19.59 17.19 -26.77
C LEU A 287 -20.42 18.17 -27.60
N CYS A 288 -19.77 18.83 -28.56
CA CYS A 288 -20.41 19.68 -29.56
C CYS A 288 -20.31 19.03 -30.96
N PRO A 289 -21.42 18.88 -31.70
CA PRO A 289 -21.39 18.41 -33.08
C PRO A 289 -20.56 19.34 -33.97
N PHE A 290 -19.85 18.78 -34.94
CA PHE A 290 -18.97 19.48 -35.88
C PHE A 290 -19.67 20.65 -36.60
N GLN A 291 -20.94 20.48 -36.92
CA GLN A 291 -21.77 21.51 -37.58
C GLN A 291 -22.08 22.72 -36.69
N GLN A 292 -21.93 22.58 -35.37
CA GLN A 292 -22.17 23.62 -34.38
C GLN A 292 -20.87 24.27 -33.89
N ILE A 293 -19.72 23.85 -34.43
CA ILE A 293 -18.42 24.46 -34.12
C ILE A 293 -18.31 25.81 -34.85
N PRO A 294 -18.13 26.93 -34.13
CA PRO A 294 -17.93 28.24 -34.74
C PRO A 294 -16.69 28.27 -35.66
N THR A 295 -16.82 28.86 -36.85
CA THR A 295 -15.72 29.01 -37.84
C THR A 295 -14.83 30.21 -37.58
N ASP A 296 -15.17 31.05 -36.60
CA ASP A 296 -14.53 32.33 -36.27
C ASP A 296 -13.33 32.20 -35.30
N GLY A 297 -12.93 30.97 -34.95
CA GLY A 297 -11.78 30.70 -34.09
C GLY A 297 -12.09 30.72 -32.59
N HIS A 298 -13.33 31.00 -32.20
CA HIS A 298 -13.86 30.80 -30.85
C HIS A 298 -14.46 29.39 -30.71
N ASP A 299 -13.68 28.38 -31.04
CA ASP A 299 -14.08 26.98 -30.96
C ASP A 299 -13.89 26.47 -29.52
N ASP A 300 -14.98 26.01 -28.90
CA ASP A 300 -14.99 25.47 -27.54
C ASP A 300 -14.94 23.90 -27.56
N SER A 301 -14.62 23.31 -28.72
CA SER A 301 -14.59 21.87 -28.94
C SER A 301 -13.35 21.17 -28.38
N ILE A 302 -13.42 19.84 -28.32
CA ILE A 302 -12.30 18.97 -27.97
C ILE A 302 -11.06 19.18 -28.86
N LEU A 303 -11.22 19.66 -30.10
CA LEU A 303 -10.10 19.98 -30.99
C LEU A 303 -9.37 21.25 -30.55
N HIS A 304 -10.12 22.27 -30.12
CA HIS A 304 -9.53 23.48 -29.59
C HIS A 304 -8.81 23.21 -28.27
N ALA A 305 -9.46 22.48 -27.36
CA ALA A 305 -8.84 22.03 -26.11
C ALA A 305 -7.50 21.34 -26.39
N TRP A 306 -7.50 20.31 -27.25
CA TRP A 306 -6.27 19.61 -27.64
C TRP A 306 -5.18 20.52 -28.21
N ARG A 307 -5.53 21.49 -29.08
CA ARG A 307 -4.53 22.42 -29.67
C ARG A 307 -3.92 23.33 -28.62
N VAL A 308 -4.74 23.89 -27.73
CA VAL A 308 -4.26 24.76 -26.65
C VAL A 308 -3.46 23.95 -25.62
N ASP A 309 -3.91 22.76 -25.27
CA ASP A 309 -3.22 21.81 -24.40
C ASP A 309 -1.82 21.49 -24.95
N ALA A 310 -1.77 21.10 -26.23
CA ALA A 310 -0.52 20.78 -26.90
C ALA A 310 0.46 21.96 -26.87
N ALA A 311 -0.01 23.18 -27.17
CA ALA A 311 0.82 24.38 -27.14
C ALA A 311 1.32 24.73 -25.73
N ARG A 312 0.43 24.66 -24.72
CA ARG A 312 0.79 24.97 -23.32
C ARG A 312 1.71 23.93 -22.71
N LEU A 313 1.48 22.65 -22.96
CA LEU A 313 2.36 21.58 -22.50
C LEU A 313 3.72 21.63 -23.22
N GLN A 314 3.73 21.96 -24.52
CA GLN A 314 4.97 22.18 -25.27
C GLN A 314 5.78 23.37 -24.71
N SER A 315 5.12 24.44 -24.24
CA SER A 315 5.80 25.57 -23.60
C SER A 315 6.53 25.19 -22.30
N PHE A 316 6.13 24.07 -21.67
CA PHE A 316 6.81 23.48 -20.53
C PHE A 316 7.86 22.40 -20.92
N GLY A 317 8.05 22.14 -22.22
CA GLY A 317 8.96 21.09 -22.71
C GLY A 317 8.33 19.70 -22.80
N LEU A 318 7.00 19.59 -22.69
CA LEU A 318 6.29 18.31 -22.81
C LEU A 318 5.76 18.10 -24.22
N THR A 319 6.08 16.94 -24.80
CA THR A 319 5.53 16.53 -26.10
C THR A 319 4.43 15.50 -25.88
N LEU A 320 3.21 15.84 -26.28
CA LEU A 320 2.06 14.92 -26.21
C LEU A 320 2.22 13.74 -27.18
N ARG A 321 1.71 12.59 -26.76
CA ARG A 321 1.65 11.36 -27.56
C ARG A 321 0.21 11.04 -27.95
N PRO A 322 -0.20 11.32 -29.20
CA PRO A 322 -1.54 10.98 -29.67
C PRO A 322 -1.83 9.47 -29.59
N ASP A 323 -0.82 8.64 -29.80
CA ASP A 323 -0.93 7.17 -29.77
C ASP A 323 -1.23 6.59 -28.39
N LYS A 324 -0.92 7.34 -27.31
CA LYS A 324 -1.18 6.94 -25.92
C LYS A 324 -2.23 7.78 -25.22
N SER A 325 -2.56 8.94 -25.80
CA SER A 325 -3.70 9.75 -25.39
C SER A 325 -4.99 9.05 -25.81
N SER A 326 -6.10 9.32 -25.11
CA SER A 326 -7.36 8.63 -25.37
C SER A 326 -8.55 9.56 -25.19
N VAL A 327 -9.57 9.37 -26.01
CA VAL A 327 -10.87 10.06 -25.87
C VAL A 327 -11.98 9.04 -25.71
N HIS A 328 -12.91 9.31 -24.77
CA HIS A 328 -14.10 8.48 -24.54
C HIS A 328 -15.30 9.34 -24.17
N SER A 329 -16.50 8.92 -24.59
CA SER A 329 -17.77 9.47 -24.11
C SER A 329 -18.75 8.34 -23.78
N PRO A 330 -19.53 8.46 -22.69
CA PRO A 330 -20.62 7.54 -22.40
C PRO A 330 -21.64 7.43 -23.54
N SER A 331 -21.88 8.52 -24.28
CA SER A 331 -22.80 8.54 -25.43
C SER A 331 -22.34 7.67 -26.61
N TRP A 332 -21.10 7.18 -26.60
CA TRP A 332 -20.57 6.32 -27.66
C TRP A 332 -20.67 4.83 -27.35
N GLN A 333 -21.07 4.47 -26.12
CA GLN A 333 -21.19 3.09 -25.70
C GLN A 333 -22.29 2.39 -26.52
N GLY A 334 -21.98 1.21 -27.06
CA GLY A 334 -22.91 0.43 -27.90
C GLY A 334 -22.96 0.86 -29.37
N LEU A 335 -22.27 1.92 -29.77
CA LEU A 335 -22.12 2.29 -31.18
C LEU A 335 -21.10 1.37 -31.87
N ARG A 336 -21.32 1.11 -33.17
CA ARG A 336 -20.36 0.35 -34.01
C ARG A 336 -19.17 1.21 -34.43
N GLU A 337 -19.38 2.50 -34.61
CA GLU A 337 -18.39 3.48 -35.04
C GLU A 337 -18.55 4.78 -34.24
N CYS A 338 -17.46 5.54 -34.10
CA CYS A 338 -17.51 6.86 -33.49
C CYS A 338 -18.39 7.77 -34.36
N PRO A 339 -19.34 8.54 -33.79
CA PRO A 339 -20.19 9.39 -34.62
C PRO A 339 -19.34 10.39 -35.40
N SER A 340 -19.47 10.43 -36.72
CA SER A 340 -18.79 11.37 -37.61
C SER A 340 -19.10 12.84 -37.28
N ALA A 341 -20.21 13.06 -36.59
CA ALA A 341 -20.61 14.35 -36.06
C ALA A 341 -19.66 14.89 -34.97
N TYR A 342 -18.81 14.08 -34.33
CA TYR A 342 -17.88 14.56 -33.30
C TYR A 342 -16.43 14.41 -33.77
N PRO A 343 -15.65 15.50 -33.86
CA PRO A 343 -14.26 15.41 -34.25
C PRO A 343 -13.42 14.78 -33.13
N SER A 344 -12.48 13.92 -33.50
CA SER A 344 -11.42 13.44 -32.60
C SER A 344 -10.11 14.17 -32.89
N PRO A 345 -9.27 14.44 -31.87
CA PRO A 345 -7.98 15.06 -32.11
C PRO A 345 -7.10 14.21 -33.05
N PRO A 346 -6.28 14.83 -33.92
CA PRO A 346 -5.47 14.11 -34.88
C PRO A 346 -4.55 13.07 -34.21
N GLY A 347 -4.60 11.83 -34.69
CA GLY A 347 -3.76 10.74 -34.20
C GLY A 347 -4.27 10.04 -32.93
N ILE A 348 -5.35 10.51 -32.30
CA ILE A 348 -5.99 9.80 -31.19
C ILE A 348 -7.09 8.89 -31.73
N THR A 349 -7.05 7.61 -31.35
CA THR A 349 -8.14 6.68 -31.65
C THR A 349 -9.21 6.78 -30.56
N PRO A 350 -10.45 7.20 -30.86
CA PRO A 350 -11.52 7.26 -29.86
C PRO A 350 -11.88 5.85 -29.39
N SER A 351 -12.08 5.70 -28.08
CA SER A 351 -12.47 4.44 -27.48
C SER A 351 -13.98 4.43 -27.21
N LEU A 352 -14.71 3.58 -27.94
CA LEU A 352 -16.16 3.40 -27.78
C LEU A 352 -16.55 2.69 -26.46
N PRO A 353 -15.87 1.59 -26.05
CA PRO A 353 -16.35 0.80 -24.91
C PRO A 353 -15.96 1.38 -23.55
N GLY A 354 -14.92 2.21 -23.46
CA GLY A 354 -14.44 2.73 -22.18
C GLY A 354 -13.04 3.33 -22.22
N PHE A 355 -12.50 3.71 -21.07
CA PHE A 355 -11.16 4.26 -20.91
C PHE A 355 -10.45 3.67 -19.69
N ARG A 356 -9.12 3.85 -19.65
CA ARG A 356 -8.27 3.48 -18.52
C ARG A 356 -7.55 4.71 -18.00
N LEU A 357 -7.51 4.86 -16.69
CA LEU A 357 -6.78 5.92 -16.01
C LEU A 357 -6.35 5.40 -14.61
N CYS A 358 -5.22 5.88 -14.08
CA CYS A 358 -4.60 5.43 -12.81
C CYS A 358 -4.76 3.93 -12.44
N GLY A 359 -4.60 3.02 -13.40
CA GLY A 359 -4.57 1.57 -13.18
C GLY A 359 -5.92 0.84 -13.17
N ALA A 360 -7.06 1.51 -13.35
CA ALA A 360 -8.34 0.83 -13.49
C ALA A 360 -9.13 1.29 -14.74
N ALA A 361 -10.26 0.66 -14.99
CA ALA A 361 -11.07 0.86 -16.19
C ALA A 361 -12.45 1.42 -15.86
N SER A 362 -13.00 2.22 -16.77
CA SER A 362 -14.37 2.73 -16.70
C SER A 362 -14.99 2.68 -18.10
N GLY A 363 -16.31 2.53 -18.21
CA GLY A 363 -17.00 2.30 -19.48
C GLY A 363 -18.10 1.26 -19.34
N THR A 364 -18.30 0.44 -20.38
CA THR A 364 -19.23 -0.69 -20.31
C THR A 364 -18.77 -1.74 -19.31
N THR A 365 -19.71 -2.54 -18.80
CA THR A 365 -19.41 -3.62 -17.85
C THR A 365 -18.41 -4.61 -18.45
N GLU A 366 -18.56 -4.95 -19.73
CA GLU A 366 -17.68 -5.88 -20.44
C GLU A 366 -16.24 -5.35 -20.52
N TYR A 367 -16.07 -4.05 -20.77
CA TYR A 367 -14.74 -3.42 -20.79
C TYR A 367 -14.08 -3.47 -19.42
N GLN A 368 -14.84 -3.22 -18.37
CA GLN A 368 -14.36 -3.23 -16.99
C GLN A 368 -14.01 -4.65 -16.52
N SER A 369 -14.88 -5.64 -16.78
CA SER A 369 -14.59 -7.05 -16.50
C SER A 369 -13.40 -7.56 -17.30
N ALA A 370 -13.26 -7.20 -18.58
CA ALA A 370 -12.08 -7.59 -19.37
C ALA A 370 -10.76 -7.02 -18.81
N HIS A 371 -10.77 -5.80 -18.26
CA HIS A 371 -9.61 -5.23 -17.58
C HIS A 371 -9.34 -5.93 -16.25
N PHE A 372 -10.38 -6.26 -15.48
CA PHE A 372 -10.26 -7.05 -14.27
C PHE A 372 -9.63 -8.42 -14.55
N ASP A 373 -10.14 -9.16 -15.54
CA ASP A 373 -9.62 -10.46 -15.96
C ASP A 373 -8.16 -10.38 -16.41
N LYS A 374 -7.78 -9.29 -17.11
CA LYS A 374 -6.37 -9.05 -17.44
C LYS A 374 -5.52 -8.93 -16.18
N LYS A 375 -5.98 -8.20 -15.16
CA LYS A 375 -5.25 -8.03 -13.90
C LYS A 375 -5.21 -9.30 -13.06
N LEU A 376 -6.28 -10.10 -13.10
CA LEU A 376 -6.31 -11.42 -12.49
C LEU A 376 -5.28 -12.35 -13.15
N ARG A 377 -5.21 -12.37 -14.49
CA ARG A 377 -4.18 -13.14 -15.24
C ARG A 377 -2.76 -12.69 -14.88
N GLU A 378 -2.49 -11.38 -14.84
CA GLU A 378 -1.17 -10.86 -14.42
C GLU A 378 -0.80 -11.31 -12.98
N ALA A 379 -1.78 -11.39 -12.08
CA ALA A 379 -1.56 -11.88 -10.71
C ALA A 379 -1.30 -13.39 -10.68
N TRP A 380 -2.04 -14.15 -11.48
CA TRP A 380 -1.87 -15.60 -11.62
C TRP A 380 -0.52 -15.98 -12.25
N GLU A 381 -0.10 -15.29 -13.32
CA GLU A 381 1.23 -15.49 -13.92
C GLU A 381 2.36 -15.23 -12.90
N LEU A 382 2.20 -14.17 -12.09
CA LEU A 382 3.15 -13.87 -11.02
C LEU A 382 3.11 -14.94 -9.92
N SER A 383 1.95 -15.54 -9.63
CA SER A 383 1.84 -16.59 -8.63
C SER A 383 2.52 -17.90 -9.07
N GLN A 384 2.48 -18.20 -10.37
CA GLN A 384 3.24 -19.31 -10.96
C GLN A 384 4.75 -19.08 -10.84
N ALA A 385 5.24 -17.87 -11.12
CA ALA A 385 6.66 -17.54 -10.91
C ALA A 385 7.10 -17.64 -9.43
N VAL A 386 6.18 -17.39 -8.50
CA VAL A 386 6.43 -17.55 -7.05
C VAL A 386 6.47 -19.02 -6.64
N GLU A 387 5.72 -19.88 -7.32
CA GLU A 387 5.74 -21.34 -7.12
C GLU A 387 7.13 -21.94 -7.39
N GLU A 388 7.84 -21.42 -8.38
CA GLU A 388 9.20 -21.84 -8.73
C GLU A 388 10.29 -21.41 -7.72
N TYR A 389 9.96 -20.55 -6.74
CA TYR A 389 10.93 -20.04 -5.77
C TYR A 389 11.51 -21.13 -4.84
N GLY A 390 10.78 -22.24 -4.65
CA GLY A 390 11.25 -23.44 -3.93
C GLY A 390 11.24 -23.37 -2.40
N ASP A 391 11.42 -22.20 -1.79
CA ASP A 391 11.26 -22.01 -0.34
C ASP A 391 9.82 -21.56 0.02
N PRO A 392 9.03 -22.38 0.74
CA PRO A 392 7.63 -22.06 1.05
C PRO A 392 7.45 -20.77 1.85
N GLN A 393 8.40 -20.41 2.73
CA GLN A 393 8.28 -19.20 3.55
C GLN A 393 8.47 -17.94 2.71
N GLY A 394 9.54 -17.89 1.92
CA GLY A 394 9.78 -16.80 0.97
C GLY A 394 8.71 -16.73 -0.12
N ALA A 395 8.24 -17.87 -0.63
CA ALA A 395 7.16 -17.93 -1.61
C ALA A 395 5.85 -17.35 -1.04
N TYR A 396 5.47 -17.70 0.19
CA TYR A 396 4.32 -17.08 0.87
C TYR A 396 4.48 -15.56 1.04
N LEU A 397 5.67 -15.08 1.38
CA LEU A 397 5.94 -13.64 1.49
C LEU A 397 5.78 -12.94 0.14
N LEU A 398 6.38 -13.48 -0.92
CA LEU A 398 6.25 -12.95 -2.28
C LEU A 398 4.80 -12.98 -2.74
N PHE A 399 4.07 -14.05 -2.45
CA PHE A 399 2.65 -14.15 -2.74
C PHE A 399 1.86 -13.01 -2.05
N ARG A 400 2.08 -12.82 -0.75
CA ARG A 400 1.37 -11.81 0.04
C ARG A 400 1.72 -10.37 -0.34
N PHE A 401 3.00 -10.10 -0.63
CA PHE A 401 3.49 -8.73 -0.86
C PHE A 401 3.64 -8.36 -2.35
N CYS A 402 3.54 -9.32 -3.27
CA CYS A 402 3.69 -9.07 -4.71
C CYS A 402 2.47 -9.54 -5.52
N VAL A 403 1.88 -10.70 -5.22
CA VAL A 403 0.72 -11.25 -5.96
C VAL A 403 -0.57 -10.56 -5.52
N LEU A 404 -0.97 -10.72 -4.26
CA LEU A 404 -2.25 -10.19 -3.77
C LEU A 404 -2.43 -8.67 -4.02
N PRO A 405 -1.41 -7.81 -3.83
CA PRO A 405 -1.55 -6.37 -4.04
C PRO A 405 -1.94 -5.95 -5.46
N LYS A 406 -1.76 -6.82 -6.46
CA LYS A 406 -2.23 -6.57 -7.84
C LYS A 406 -3.74 -6.35 -7.92
N LEU A 407 -4.51 -7.00 -7.05
CA LEU A 407 -5.98 -6.93 -7.03
C LEU A 407 -6.53 -6.11 -5.87
N ILE A 408 -5.79 -5.93 -4.78
CA ILE A 408 -6.26 -5.15 -3.61
C ILE A 408 -6.73 -3.75 -4.02
N TYR A 409 -5.96 -3.06 -4.88
CA TYR A 409 -6.33 -1.72 -5.34
C TYR A 409 -7.67 -1.73 -6.09
N LEU A 410 -7.94 -2.75 -6.88
CA LEU A 410 -9.17 -2.88 -7.65
C LEU A 410 -10.40 -3.08 -6.75
N THR A 411 -10.25 -3.68 -5.55
CA THR A 411 -11.37 -3.80 -4.60
C THR A 411 -11.88 -2.44 -4.09
N ARG A 412 -11.02 -1.41 -4.11
CA ARG A 412 -11.36 -0.05 -3.68
C ARG A 412 -11.99 0.77 -4.81
N ILE A 413 -11.59 0.49 -6.04
CA ILE A 413 -11.88 1.34 -7.20
C ILE A 413 -12.96 0.76 -8.12
N MET A 414 -12.99 -0.57 -8.29
CA MET A 414 -13.93 -1.27 -9.17
C MET A 414 -14.89 -2.15 -8.37
N GLY A 415 -14.95 -1.98 -7.04
CA GLY A 415 -15.78 -2.80 -6.14
C GLY A 415 -17.29 -2.60 -6.31
N ASP A 416 -17.72 -1.52 -6.96
CA ASP A 416 -19.12 -1.24 -7.31
C ASP A 416 -19.58 -1.90 -8.61
N VAL A 417 -18.64 -2.29 -9.49
CA VAL A 417 -18.93 -2.88 -10.81
C VAL A 417 -18.61 -4.38 -10.83
N ILE A 418 -17.48 -4.79 -10.27
CA ILE A 418 -17.07 -6.21 -10.25
C ILE A 418 -17.91 -6.98 -9.25
N THR A 419 -18.55 -8.04 -9.73
CA THR A 419 -19.49 -8.83 -8.95
C THR A 419 -18.78 -9.67 -7.88
N LEU A 420 -19.52 -10.03 -6.82
CA LEU A 420 -19.00 -10.95 -5.81
C LEU A 420 -18.66 -12.33 -6.38
N GLY A 421 -19.25 -12.72 -7.51
CA GLY A 421 -18.93 -13.95 -8.23
C GLY A 421 -17.52 -13.90 -8.82
N GLU A 422 -17.19 -12.82 -9.53
CA GLU A 422 -15.85 -12.59 -10.09
C GLU A 422 -14.78 -12.51 -8.98
N TRP A 423 -15.06 -11.81 -7.88
CA TRP A 423 -14.16 -11.80 -6.71
C TRP A 423 -13.99 -13.19 -6.09
N SER A 424 -15.05 -14.00 -6.04
CA SER A 424 -14.98 -15.38 -5.55
C SER A 424 -14.15 -16.28 -6.46
N GLN A 425 -14.17 -16.04 -7.77
CA GLN A 425 -13.34 -16.74 -8.74
C GLN A 425 -11.86 -16.40 -8.53
N ALA A 426 -11.53 -15.12 -8.36
CA ALA A 426 -10.17 -14.70 -8.04
C ALA A 426 -9.66 -15.33 -6.72
N ASP A 427 -10.50 -15.37 -5.68
CA ASP A 427 -10.19 -16.07 -4.42
C ASP A 427 -9.94 -17.57 -4.63
N ARG A 428 -10.68 -18.22 -5.52
CA ARG A 428 -10.47 -19.64 -5.83
C ARG A 428 -9.13 -19.86 -6.53
N GLU A 429 -8.90 -19.17 -7.66
CA GLU A 429 -7.71 -19.38 -8.50
C GLU A 429 -6.41 -19.06 -7.76
N LEU A 430 -6.36 -17.92 -7.06
CA LEU A 430 -5.20 -17.53 -6.27
C LEU A 430 -5.05 -18.41 -5.01
N GLY A 431 -6.17 -18.83 -4.42
CA GLY A 431 -6.15 -19.77 -3.29
C GLY A 431 -5.57 -21.14 -3.65
N GLU A 432 -5.93 -21.67 -4.82
CA GLU A 432 -5.39 -22.92 -5.35
C GLU A 432 -3.89 -22.80 -5.68
N SER A 433 -3.47 -21.70 -6.29
CA SER A 433 -2.04 -21.44 -6.52
C SER A 433 -1.26 -21.33 -5.21
N TRP A 434 -1.83 -20.67 -4.20
CA TRP A 434 -1.25 -20.63 -2.86
C TRP A 434 -1.17 -22.03 -2.23
N ALA A 435 -2.22 -22.85 -2.34
CA ALA A 435 -2.22 -24.21 -1.83
C ALA A 435 -1.08 -25.06 -2.44
N ARG A 436 -0.85 -24.94 -3.75
CA ARG A 436 0.28 -25.61 -4.45
C ARG A 436 1.64 -25.16 -3.93
N ILE A 437 1.85 -23.84 -3.77
CA ILE A 437 3.08 -23.28 -3.18
C ILE A 437 3.38 -23.89 -1.81
N MET A 438 2.32 -24.16 -1.03
CA MET A 438 2.43 -24.72 0.31
C MET A 438 2.47 -26.26 0.33
N GLY A 439 2.48 -26.91 -0.83
CA GLY A 439 2.51 -28.37 -0.96
C GLY A 439 1.21 -29.06 -0.53
N MET A 440 0.08 -28.35 -0.57
CA MET A 440 -1.23 -28.89 -0.20
C MET A 440 -1.98 -29.42 -1.44
N THR A 441 -2.74 -30.49 -1.24
CA THR A 441 -3.65 -31.01 -2.27
C THR A 441 -4.91 -30.13 -2.39
N GLU A 442 -5.57 -30.15 -3.54
CA GLU A 442 -6.83 -29.42 -3.74
C GLU A 442 -7.92 -29.86 -2.76
N GLN A 443 -7.97 -31.15 -2.43
CA GLN A 443 -8.95 -31.68 -1.46
C GLN A 443 -8.72 -31.12 -0.05
N GLU A 444 -7.46 -31.01 0.39
CA GLU A 444 -7.08 -30.40 1.67
C GLU A 444 -7.41 -28.91 1.72
N TRP A 445 -7.31 -28.21 0.59
CA TRP A 445 -7.67 -26.80 0.49
C TRP A 445 -9.19 -26.56 0.45
N VAL A 446 -9.92 -27.32 -0.36
CA VAL A 446 -11.36 -27.09 -0.59
C VAL A 446 -12.20 -27.43 0.63
N TYR A 447 -11.91 -28.56 1.29
CA TYR A 447 -12.69 -29.06 2.44
C TYR A 447 -12.03 -28.75 3.80
N GLY A 448 -10.81 -28.20 3.79
CA GLY A 448 -10.06 -27.95 5.01
C GLY A 448 -10.48 -26.69 5.75
N GLU A 449 -10.51 -26.77 7.08
CA GLU A 449 -10.53 -25.60 7.96
C GLU A 449 -9.32 -24.65 7.71
N VAL A 450 -8.25 -25.17 7.10
CA VAL A 450 -7.04 -24.44 6.70
C VAL A 450 -7.36 -23.29 5.76
N ARG A 451 -8.29 -23.47 4.80
CA ARG A 451 -8.69 -22.40 3.88
C ARG A 451 -9.33 -21.22 4.60
N ASN A 452 -10.27 -21.51 5.49
CA ASN A 452 -10.93 -20.47 6.27
C ASN A 452 -9.92 -19.69 7.13
N GLN A 453 -8.94 -20.39 7.69
CA GLN A 453 -7.88 -19.81 8.50
C GLN A 453 -6.86 -19.03 7.68
N ALA A 454 -6.51 -19.50 6.48
CA ALA A 454 -5.57 -18.81 5.60
C ALA A 454 -6.07 -17.40 5.25
N TYR A 455 -7.38 -17.28 5.01
CA TYR A 455 -8.06 -16.03 4.70
C TYR A 455 -8.28 -15.08 5.88
N LEU A 456 -7.96 -15.49 7.11
CA LEU A 456 -8.08 -14.63 8.26
C LEU A 456 -6.89 -13.65 8.34
N PRO A 457 -7.10 -12.41 8.82
CA PRO A 457 -6.01 -11.49 9.12
C PRO A 457 -5.04 -12.04 10.18
N GLN A 458 -3.78 -11.63 10.11
CA GLN A 458 -2.73 -12.12 11.02
C GLN A 458 -3.00 -11.83 12.49
N TYR A 459 -3.51 -10.64 12.82
CA TYR A 459 -3.87 -10.28 14.20
C TYR A 459 -5.10 -11.06 14.72
N GLN A 460 -5.82 -11.76 13.85
CA GLN A 460 -6.90 -12.69 14.21
C GLN A 460 -6.44 -14.16 14.21
N GLY A 461 -5.13 -14.43 14.08
CA GLY A 461 -4.57 -15.78 14.06
C GLY A 461 -4.62 -16.48 12.69
N GLY A 462 -4.89 -15.73 11.62
CA GLY A 462 -4.85 -16.23 10.24
C GLY A 462 -3.52 -16.05 9.52
N LEU A 463 -3.48 -16.50 8.27
CA LEU A 463 -2.30 -16.36 7.41
C LEU A 463 -2.30 -15.07 6.59
N GLY A 464 -3.27 -14.18 6.77
CA GLY A 464 -3.31 -12.90 6.06
C GLY A 464 -3.40 -13.03 4.54
N LEU A 465 -3.87 -14.17 4.02
CA LEU A 465 -4.33 -14.30 2.64
C LEU A 465 -5.59 -13.45 2.52
N ILE A 466 -5.68 -12.62 1.49
CA ILE A 466 -6.81 -11.69 1.36
C ILE A 466 -7.94 -12.42 0.65
N CYS A 467 -9.10 -12.48 1.30
CA CYS A 467 -10.34 -12.89 0.65
C CYS A 467 -10.95 -11.65 -0.01
N PHE A 468 -10.76 -11.51 -1.32
CA PHE A 468 -11.24 -10.37 -2.09
C PHE A 468 -12.76 -10.24 -2.02
N ARG A 469 -13.51 -11.34 -2.04
CA ARG A 469 -14.97 -11.31 -1.86
C ARG A 469 -15.39 -10.67 -0.54
N ALA A 470 -14.69 -11.00 0.55
CA ALA A 470 -14.97 -10.43 1.88
C ALA A 470 -14.43 -9.00 2.03
N THR A 471 -13.36 -8.67 1.31
CA THR A 471 -12.67 -7.38 1.41
C THR A 471 -13.27 -6.33 0.47
N ALA A 472 -13.94 -6.73 -0.63
CA ALA A 472 -14.51 -5.83 -1.64
C ALA A 472 -15.46 -4.79 -1.03
N THR A 473 -16.41 -5.23 -0.19
CA THR A 473 -17.32 -4.34 0.54
C THR A 473 -16.55 -3.32 1.39
N ALA A 474 -15.58 -3.77 2.20
CA ALA A 474 -14.77 -2.88 3.03
C ALA A 474 -13.87 -1.95 2.19
N GLY A 475 -13.38 -2.43 1.04
CA GLY A 475 -12.61 -1.68 0.07
C GLY A 475 -13.41 -0.53 -0.52
N LEU A 476 -14.61 -0.82 -1.03
CA LEU A 476 -15.54 0.17 -1.59
C LEU A 476 -15.97 1.22 -0.55
N LEU A 477 -16.33 0.79 0.66
CA LEU A 477 -16.72 1.71 1.73
C LEU A 477 -15.54 2.56 2.23
N GLY A 478 -14.36 1.97 2.37
CA GLY A 478 -13.14 2.68 2.75
C GLY A 478 -12.69 3.69 1.69
N SER A 479 -12.83 3.32 0.41
CA SER A 479 -12.71 4.22 -0.74
C SER A 479 -13.70 5.38 -0.61
N CYS A 480 -14.97 5.08 -0.36
CA CYS A 480 -16.02 6.07 -0.22
C CYS A 480 -15.74 7.10 0.87
N GLY A 481 -15.43 6.65 2.08
CA GLY A 481 -15.08 7.53 3.18
C GLY A 481 -13.83 8.37 2.94
N ALA A 482 -12.84 7.85 2.19
CA ALA A 482 -11.57 8.54 1.95
C ALA A 482 -11.64 9.70 0.93
N THR A 483 -12.70 9.77 0.13
CA THR A 483 -12.72 10.58 -1.11
C THR A 483 -13.93 11.47 -1.27
N LEU A 484 -15.08 11.10 -0.71
CA LEU A 484 -16.34 11.80 -0.90
C LEU A 484 -16.22 13.32 -0.70
N SER A 485 -15.68 13.73 0.44
CA SER A 485 -15.53 15.13 0.83
C SER A 485 -14.65 15.90 -0.17
N THR A 486 -13.47 15.35 -0.51
CA THR A 486 -12.54 15.98 -1.45
C THR A 486 -13.11 16.04 -2.87
N VAL A 487 -13.84 15.03 -3.33
CA VAL A 487 -14.45 15.06 -4.67
C VAL A 487 -15.46 16.18 -4.78
N ILE A 488 -16.30 16.35 -3.75
CA ILE A 488 -17.31 17.41 -3.75
C ILE A 488 -16.63 18.78 -3.68
N GLU A 489 -15.65 18.95 -2.80
CA GLU A 489 -14.84 20.17 -2.72
C GLU A 489 -14.24 20.53 -4.08
N ARG A 490 -13.57 19.58 -4.75
CA ARG A 490 -12.91 19.80 -6.04
C ARG A 490 -13.86 20.10 -7.19
N LEU A 491 -15.00 19.39 -7.26
CA LEU A 491 -16.01 19.67 -8.28
C LEU A 491 -16.73 21.01 -8.02
N THR A 492 -16.86 21.41 -6.75
CA THR A 492 -17.41 22.73 -6.38
C THR A 492 -16.43 23.85 -6.70
N ASP A 493 -15.13 23.68 -6.38
CA ASP A 493 -14.07 24.65 -6.69
C ASP A 493 -13.98 24.92 -8.20
N GLN A 494 -14.26 23.91 -9.03
CA GLN A 494 -14.32 24.04 -10.49
C GLN A 494 -15.72 24.41 -10.99
N SER A 495 -16.60 24.95 -10.14
CA SER A 495 -17.95 25.45 -10.49
C SER A 495 -18.85 24.46 -11.24
N PHE A 496 -18.61 23.16 -11.10
CA PHE A 496 -19.48 22.12 -11.68
C PHE A 496 -20.80 21.97 -10.89
N PHE A 497 -20.79 22.37 -9.62
CA PHE A 497 -21.98 22.47 -8.78
C PHE A 497 -22.22 23.94 -8.40
N LEU A 498 -23.48 24.36 -8.23
CA LEU A 498 -23.85 25.72 -7.84
C LEU A 498 -23.61 26.01 -6.33
N GLY A 499 -22.57 25.38 -5.78
CA GLY A 499 -22.21 25.46 -4.39
C GLY A 499 -22.96 24.45 -3.51
N PRO A 500 -22.45 24.15 -2.31
CA PRO A 500 -22.99 23.12 -1.46
C PRO A 500 -24.37 23.48 -0.88
N SER A 501 -24.87 24.70 -1.06
CA SER A 501 -26.03 25.30 -0.41
C SER A 501 -27.37 25.11 -1.14
N GLN A 502 -27.40 24.59 -2.37
CA GLN A 502 -28.64 24.37 -3.14
C GLN A 502 -29.11 22.91 -3.05
N SER A 503 -30.37 22.67 -2.62
CA SER A 503 -30.92 21.32 -2.42
C SER A 503 -30.95 20.39 -3.66
N PRO A 504 -31.26 20.84 -4.91
CA PRO A 504 -31.40 19.92 -6.04
C PRO A 504 -30.07 19.26 -6.46
N ASP A 505 -28.94 19.95 -6.26
CA ASP A 505 -27.62 19.39 -6.55
C ASP A 505 -27.19 18.31 -5.56
N ARG A 506 -27.68 18.39 -4.31
CA ARG A 506 -27.41 17.40 -3.26
C ARG A 506 -28.14 16.09 -3.51
N ASP A 507 -29.40 16.15 -3.90
CA ASP A 507 -30.21 14.95 -4.15
C ASP A 507 -29.73 14.22 -5.40
N ALA A 508 -29.37 14.95 -6.46
CA ALA A 508 -28.78 14.39 -7.67
C ALA A 508 -27.46 13.65 -7.40
N PHE A 509 -26.72 14.03 -6.36
CA PHE A 509 -25.48 13.36 -5.98
C PHE A 509 -25.76 11.97 -5.39
N PHE A 510 -26.73 11.82 -4.48
CA PHE A 510 -27.07 10.51 -3.88
C PHE A 510 -27.63 9.47 -4.87
N VAL A 511 -28.06 9.90 -6.05
CA VAL A 511 -28.55 9.03 -7.12
C VAL A 511 -27.40 8.43 -7.95
N LEU A 512 -26.16 8.87 -7.77
CA LEU A 512 -25.02 8.34 -8.53
C LEU A 512 -24.86 6.83 -8.33
N PRO A 513 -24.64 6.04 -9.40
CA PRO A 513 -24.58 4.57 -9.33
C PRO A 513 -23.62 4.02 -8.28
N TRP A 514 -22.42 4.60 -8.19
CA TRP A 514 -21.41 4.17 -7.22
C TRP A 514 -21.83 4.53 -5.77
N LEU A 515 -22.60 5.61 -5.55
CA LEU A 515 -23.16 5.97 -4.23
C LEU A 515 -24.22 5.00 -3.82
N GLN A 516 -25.11 4.67 -4.75
CA GLN A 516 -26.14 3.68 -4.53
C GLN A 516 -25.54 2.30 -4.27
N ALA A 517 -24.49 1.90 -5.00
CA ALA A 517 -23.74 0.68 -4.72
C ALA A 517 -23.09 0.71 -3.33
N SER A 518 -22.41 1.80 -2.99
CA SER A 518 -21.78 1.97 -1.68
C SER A 518 -22.81 1.95 -0.55
N LYS A 519 -23.99 2.57 -0.74
CA LYS A 519 -25.09 2.60 0.24
C LYS A 519 -25.68 1.21 0.43
N ARG A 520 -25.98 0.47 -0.65
CA ARG A 520 -26.46 -0.92 -0.58
C ARG A 520 -25.48 -1.82 0.18
N GLU A 521 -24.19 -1.70 -0.11
CA GLU A 521 -23.15 -2.48 0.56
C GLU A 521 -22.94 -2.06 2.02
N TYR A 522 -23.15 -0.77 2.36
CA TYR A 522 -23.17 -0.29 3.73
C TYR A 522 -24.34 -0.89 4.52
N GLU A 523 -25.56 -0.81 3.99
CA GLU A 523 -26.79 -1.36 4.61
C GLU A 523 -26.69 -2.88 4.79
N ARG A 524 -26.12 -3.57 3.80
CA ARG A 524 -25.82 -5.01 3.88
C ARG A 524 -24.82 -5.33 4.98
N ALA A 525 -23.74 -4.56 5.08
CA ALA A 525 -22.74 -4.74 6.12
C ALA A 525 -23.37 -4.49 7.50
N GLU A 526 -24.16 -3.43 7.66
CA GLU A 526 -24.88 -3.10 8.89
C GLU A 526 -25.83 -4.22 9.32
N SER A 527 -26.63 -4.74 8.39
CA SER A 527 -27.56 -5.85 8.66
C SER A 527 -26.84 -7.15 9.04
N ALA A 528 -25.61 -7.37 8.55
CA ALA A 528 -24.79 -8.53 8.89
C ALA A 528 -24.05 -8.39 10.24
N MET A 529 -24.06 -7.19 10.85
CA MET A 529 -23.33 -6.88 12.08
C MET A 529 -24.27 -6.73 13.27
N GLU A 530 -24.70 -7.84 13.88
CA GLU A 530 -25.56 -7.83 15.07
C GLU A 530 -24.96 -7.09 16.29
N SER A 531 -23.63 -6.90 16.35
CA SER A 531 -22.92 -6.35 17.53
C SER A 531 -22.02 -5.15 17.27
N VAL A 532 -21.74 -4.80 16.02
CA VAL A 532 -20.84 -3.68 15.68
C VAL A 532 -21.66 -2.52 15.16
N LYS A 533 -21.90 -1.53 16.04
CA LYS A 533 -22.41 -0.23 15.63
C LYS A 533 -21.38 0.39 14.68
N LEU A 534 -21.64 0.31 13.37
CA LEU A 534 -21.02 1.23 12.43
C LEU A 534 -21.25 2.64 12.96
N LYS A 535 -20.21 3.47 12.89
CA LYS A 535 -20.27 4.80 13.49
C LYS A 535 -21.42 5.56 12.83
N ALA A 536 -22.34 6.07 13.65
CA ALA A 536 -23.55 6.80 13.23
C ALA A 536 -23.29 8.10 12.43
N TYR A 537 -22.04 8.37 12.07
CA TYR A 537 -21.55 9.53 11.36
C TYR A 537 -20.85 9.18 10.04
N HIS A 538 -20.92 7.93 9.57
CA HIS A 538 -20.49 7.59 8.21
C HIS A 538 -21.27 8.44 7.19
N PRO A 539 -20.67 8.92 6.09
CA PRO A 539 -21.33 9.84 5.16
C PRO A 539 -22.51 9.23 4.39
N LEU A 540 -22.61 7.90 4.37
CA LEU A 540 -23.78 7.18 3.85
C LEU A 540 -24.93 7.09 4.87
N HIS A 541 -24.68 7.41 6.14
CA HIS A 541 -25.63 7.37 7.25
C HIS A 541 -26.07 8.78 7.71
N ARG A 542 -25.16 9.78 7.76
CA ARG A 542 -25.50 11.20 7.95
C ARG A 542 -25.22 11.97 6.66
N GLY A 543 -26.26 12.62 6.13
CA GLY A 543 -26.14 13.51 4.97
C GLY A 543 -25.42 14.82 5.30
N TRP A 544 -25.60 15.80 4.41
CA TRP A 544 -25.05 17.16 4.56
C TRP A 544 -25.26 17.74 5.97
N ASP A 545 -24.19 18.22 6.59
CA ASP A 545 -24.27 18.95 7.85
C ASP A 545 -24.43 20.45 7.58
N THR A 546 -25.61 20.97 7.88
CA THR A 546 -25.96 22.38 7.70
C THR A 546 -25.18 23.32 8.61
N GLN A 547 -24.70 22.86 9.78
CA GLN A 547 -23.95 23.69 10.72
C GLN A 547 -22.49 23.86 10.30
N SER A 548 -21.85 22.78 9.84
CA SER A 548 -20.44 22.82 9.43
C SER A 548 -20.25 23.17 7.96
N GLY A 549 -21.33 23.28 7.18
CA GLY A 549 -21.26 23.64 5.76
C GLY A 549 -20.40 22.65 4.97
N CYS A 550 -20.36 21.38 5.37
CA CYS A 550 -19.53 20.37 4.73
C CYS A 550 -20.22 19.01 4.63
N TRP A 551 -19.86 18.24 3.61
CA TRP A 551 -20.18 16.82 3.47
C TRP A 551 -19.29 15.98 4.38
N TRP A 552 -19.34 16.26 5.68
CA TRP A 552 -18.66 15.54 6.75
C TRP A 552 -17.11 15.46 6.66
N ARG A 553 -16.44 15.15 7.79
CA ARG A 553 -14.98 14.93 7.88
C ARG A 553 -14.68 13.47 8.18
N ALA A 554 -14.01 12.79 7.23
CA ALA A 554 -13.55 11.40 7.37
C ALA A 554 -12.82 11.14 8.70
N PRO A 555 -13.05 10.01 9.39
CA PRO A 555 -12.30 9.65 10.57
C PRO A 555 -11.09 8.84 10.10
N HIS A 556 -9.96 9.06 10.74
CA HIS A 556 -8.71 8.37 10.41
C HIS A 556 -8.88 6.84 10.44
N THR A 557 -8.67 6.16 9.30
CA THR A 557 -8.25 4.75 9.08
C THR A 557 -8.90 3.57 9.84
N GLN A 558 -9.61 3.79 10.94
CA GLN A 558 -10.13 2.77 11.85
C GLN A 558 -11.45 2.17 11.36
N GLU A 559 -12.20 2.83 10.48
CA GLU A 559 -13.52 2.34 10.01
C GLU A 559 -13.41 1.18 9.03
N GLN A 560 -12.54 1.29 8.02
CA GLN A 560 -12.30 0.20 7.07
C GLN A 560 -11.87 -1.07 7.82
N GLN A 561 -10.95 -0.91 8.78
CA GLN A 561 -10.47 -2.00 9.62
C GLN A 561 -11.62 -2.63 10.44
N LYS A 562 -12.50 -1.83 11.03
CA LYS A 562 -13.68 -2.32 11.76
C LYS A 562 -14.67 -3.06 10.86
N ILE A 563 -14.95 -2.56 9.65
CA ILE A 563 -15.85 -3.22 8.70
C ILE A 563 -15.24 -4.58 8.28
N THR A 564 -13.96 -4.59 7.91
CA THR A 564 -13.23 -5.82 7.62
C THR A 564 -13.30 -6.79 8.81
N ASP A 565 -13.01 -6.31 10.02
CA ASP A 565 -13.06 -7.12 11.24
C ASP A 565 -14.42 -7.76 11.46
N SER A 566 -15.51 -7.04 11.24
CA SER A 566 -16.85 -7.54 11.42
C SER A 566 -17.31 -8.48 10.30
N LEU A 567 -16.95 -8.21 9.05
CA LEU A 567 -17.19 -9.15 7.95
C LEU A 567 -16.44 -10.47 8.20
N HIS A 568 -15.27 -10.39 8.85
CA HIS A 568 -14.52 -11.55 9.34
C HIS A 568 -14.96 -12.06 10.73
N GLN A 569 -15.86 -11.39 11.48
CA GLN A 569 -16.31 -11.82 12.81
C GLN A 569 -17.04 -13.17 12.77
N SER A 570 -17.77 -13.45 11.68
CA SER A 570 -18.35 -14.79 11.44
C SER A 570 -17.28 -15.91 11.37
N ARG A 571 -16.02 -15.54 11.12
CA ARG A 571 -14.86 -16.44 11.01
C ARG A 571 -13.91 -16.35 12.22
N ARG A 572 -14.24 -15.60 13.28
CA ARG A 572 -13.36 -15.37 14.46
C ARG A 572 -12.94 -16.62 15.23
N VAL A 573 -13.46 -17.78 14.86
CA VAL A 573 -13.25 -18.97 15.64
C VAL A 573 -11.93 -19.61 15.28
N PHE A 574 -11.15 -19.85 16.34
CA PHE A 574 -10.19 -20.93 16.45
C PHE A 574 -8.76 -20.71 15.96
N PHE A 575 -7.92 -20.16 16.82
CA PHE A 575 -6.54 -20.65 16.86
C PHE A 575 -6.10 -21.04 18.27
N PHE A 576 -6.18 -20.13 19.24
CA PHE A 576 -5.81 -20.44 20.63
C PHE A 576 -6.63 -21.60 21.23
N SER A 577 -7.97 -21.50 21.15
CA SER A 577 -8.88 -22.56 21.59
C SER A 577 -8.68 -23.88 20.82
N LYS A 578 -8.23 -23.83 19.55
CA LYS A 578 -7.99 -25.03 18.74
C LYS A 578 -6.71 -25.75 19.14
N VAL A 579 -5.56 -25.07 19.22
CA VAL A 579 -4.27 -25.67 19.63
C VAL A 579 -4.36 -26.20 21.05
N LYS A 580 -4.87 -25.37 21.96
CA LYS A 580 -5.15 -25.77 23.33
C LYS A 580 -6.07 -26.99 23.35
N GLY A 581 -7.17 -26.95 22.60
CA GLY A 581 -8.10 -28.07 22.46
C GLY A 581 -7.46 -29.36 21.92
N VAL A 582 -6.48 -29.28 21.01
CA VAL A 582 -5.71 -30.44 20.55
C VAL A 582 -4.95 -31.07 21.71
N PHE A 583 -4.16 -30.28 22.43
CA PHE A 583 -3.36 -30.80 23.54
C PHE A 583 -4.23 -31.28 24.70
N THR A 584 -5.34 -30.59 24.98
CA THR A 584 -6.35 -31.10 25.91
C THR A 584 -6.87 -32.47 25.49
N GLN A 585 -7.21 -32.65 24.20
CA GLN A 585 -7.69 -33.94 23.68
C GLN A 585 -6.61 -35.02 23.73
N ILE A 586 -5.36 -34.71 23.36
CA ILE A 586 -4.21 -35.62 23.48
C ILE A 586 -4.06 -36.08 24.92
N LEU A 587 -4.02 -35.15 25.87
CA LEU A 587 -3.83 -35.45 27.29
C LEU A 587 -5.01 -36.22 27.88
N ARG A 588 -6.26 -35.90 27.50
CA ARG A 588 -7.46 -36.65 27.90
C ARG A 588 -7.56 -38.05 27.27
N GLY A 589 -6.95 -38.25 26.10
CA GLY A 589 -6.90 -39.54 25.41
C GLY A 589 -5.91 -40.53 26.02
N LEU A 590 -4.97 -40.06 26.84
CA LEU A 590 -4.13 -40.93 27.67
C LEU A 590 -5.00 -41.55 28.79
N ARG A 591 -4.78 -42.81 29.16
CA ARG A 591 -5.54 -43.43 30.26
C ARG A 591 -5.06 -42.88 31.61
N HIS A 592 -6.00 -42.63 32.54
CA HIS A 592 -5.74 -42.15 33.90
C HIS A 592 -5.05 -40.78 33.98
N THR A 593 -5.34 -39.89 33.02
CA THR A 593 -4.94 -38.49 33.05
C THR A 593 -6.10 -37.60 33.41
N HIS A 594 -5.88 -36.66 34.33
CA HIS A 594 -6.85 -35.63 34.67
C HIS A 594 -6.38 -34.29 34.10
N VAL A 595 -7.22 -33.61 33.30
CA VAL A 595 -6.87 -32.36 32.61
C VAL A 595 -7.84 -31.24 32.96
N LEU A 596 -7.33 -30.13 33.50
CA LEU A 596 -8.07 -28.90 33.75
C LEU A 596 -7.65 -27.82 32.73
N GLU A 597 -8.62 -27.08 32.22
CA GLU A 597 -8.40 -25.97 31.29
C GLU A 597 -8.57 -24.63 32.01
N GLU A 598 -7.74 -23.64 31.69
CA GLU A 598 -7.76 -22.28 32.27
C GLU A 598 -7.74 -22.23 33.79
N THR A 599 -6.54 -22.39 34.36
CA THR A 599 -6.34 -22.29 35.81
C THR A 599 -5.40 -21.14 36.15
N THR A 600 -5.43 -20.67 37.39
CA THR A 600 -4.51 -19.63 37.90
C THR A 600 -3.49 -20.25 38.82
N PHE A 601 -2.29 -19.69 38.90
CA PHE A 601 -1.28 -20.15 39.86
C PHE A 601 -1.78 -20.02 41.32
N GLY A 602 -2.68 -19.08 41.61
CA GLY A 602 -3.33 -18.96 42.92
C GLY A 602 -4.18 -20.17 43.32
N HIS A 603 -4.68 -20.96 42.37
CA HIS A 603 -5.41 -22.21 42.67
C HIS A 603 -4.49 -23.32 43.22
N PHE A 604 -3.18 -23.23 42.94
CA PHE A 604 -2.18 -24.23 43.32
C PHE A 604 -1.30 -23.79 44.51
N GLY A 605 -1.71 -22.76 45.26
CA GLY A 605 -1.07 -22.42 46.54
C GLY A 605 0.04 -21.36 46.50
N VAL A 606 0.15 -20.54 45.44
CA VAL A 606 1.01 -19.33 45.49
C VAL A 606 0.52 -18.40 46.61
N ALA A 607 1.38 -18.21 47.62
CA ALA A 607 1.05 -17.60 48.91
C ALA A 607 0.50 -16.16 48.81
N THR A 608 -0.28 -15.77 49.82
CA THR A 608 -0.93 -14.45 50.01
C THR A 608 0.02 -13.31 50.39
N ASP A 609 1.33 -13.51 50.26
CA ASP A 609 2.31 -12.50 50.64
C ASP A 609 2.40 -11.39 49.58
N SER A 610 2.57 -10.14 50.02
CA SER A 610 2.48 -8.91 49.19
C SER A 610 3.45 -8.89 47.99
N ARG A 611 4.51 -9.70 48.03
CA ARG A 611 5.55 -9.79 46.99
C ARG A 611 5.18 -10.67 45.80
N LEU A 612 4.15 -11.51 45.88
CA LEU A 612 3.75 -12.47 44.82
C LEU A 612 2.31 -12.26 44.34
N THR A 613 1.66 -11.16 44.72
CA THR A 613 0.26 -10.86 44.40
C THR A 613 0.01 -10.77 42.89
N GLU A 614 0.96 -10.25 42.12
CA GLU A 614 0.88 -10.19 40.64
C GLU A 614 1.04 -11.58 39.99
N GLU A 615 1.84 -12.48 40.58
CA GLU A 615 2.05 -13.84 40.09
C GLU A 615 0.80 -14.72 40.27
N ARG A 616 0.05 -14.49 41.34
CA ARG A 616 -1.19 -15.23 41.67
C ARG A 616 -2.25 -15.12 40.57
N ASN A 617 -2.38 -13.96 39.95
CA ASN A 617 -3.38 -13.68 38.92
C ASN A 617 -2.97 -14.17 37.53
N LYS A 618 -1.75 -14.68 37.36
CA LYS A 618 -1.30 -15.23 36.09
C LYS A 618 -2.08 -16.50 35.77
N ARG A 619 -2.63 -16.57 34.56
CA ARG A 619 -3.36 -17.72 34.03
C ARG A 619 -2.45 -18.63 33.24
N VAL A 620 -2.71 -19.92 33.35
CA VAL A 620 -2.11 -21.02 32.60
C VAL A 620 -3.20 -21.75 31.84
N ASP A 621 -2.88 -22.25 30.65
CA ASP A 621 -3.88 -22.77 29.73
C ASP A 621 -4.33 -24.18 30.08
N LEU A 622 -3.38 -25.02 30.53
CA LEU A 622 -3.61 -26.44 30.81
C LEU A 622 -2.92 -26.85 32.11
N PHE A 623 -3.60 -27.68 32.89
CA PHE A 623 -3.02 -28.48 33.96
C PHE A 623 -3.33 -29.95 33.67
N ALA A 624 -2.32 -30.82 33.75
CA ALA A 624 -2.53 -32.26 33.59
C ALA A 624 -1.79 -33.06 34.65
N SER A 625 -2.49 -34.01 35.27
CA SER A 625 -1.89 -35.08 36.05
C SER A 625 -1.70 -36.28 35.14
N LEU A 626 -0.45 -36.65 34.89
CA LEU A 626 -0.07 -37.81 34.09
C LEU A 626 -0.18 -39.11 34.90
N SER A 627 -0.31 -40.21 34.17
CA SER A 627 -0.52 -41.54 34.75
C SER A 627 0.72 -42.19 35.39
N ASN A 628 1.87 -41.52 35.32
CA ASN A 628 3.11 -41.87 36.02
C ASN A 628 3.26 -41.13 37.36
N GLY A 629 2.28 -40.30 37.75
CA GLY A 629 2.31 -39.49 38.97
C GLY A 629 2.82 -38.06 38.76
N ASP A 630 3.32 -37.72 37.56
CA ASP A 630 3.79 -36.37 37.26
C ASP A 630 2.63 -35.40 37.06
N THR A 631 2.79 -34.18 37.55
CA THR A 631 1.83 -33.09 37.37
C THR A 631 2.50 -31.95 36.60
N LEU A 632 1.83 -31.51 35.53
CA LEU A 632 2.35 -30.48 34.63
C LEU A 632 1.38 -29.31 34.48
N LEU A 633 1.95 -28.13 34.36
CA LEU A 633 1.30 -26.90 33.93
C LEU A 633 1.80 -26.56 32.53
N ALA A 634 0.91 -26.28 31.59
CA ALA A 634 1.30 -25.91 30.23
C ALA A 634 0.63 -24.62 29.76
N ASP A 635 1.43 -23.74 29.17
CA ASP A 635 0.98 -22.53 28.47
C ASP A 635 1.22 -22.72 26.98
N VAL A 636 0.16 -22.50 26.20
CA VAL A 636 0.15 -22.68 24.75
C VAL A 636 0.31 -21.32 24.11
N SER A 637 1.41 -21.11 23.41
CA SER A 637 1.71 -19.84 22.77
C SER A 637 1.93 -20.00 21.28
N MET A 638 1.44 -19.01 20.55
CA MET A 638 1.50 -18.98 19.10
C MET A 638 2.17 -17.69 18.68
N THR A 639 3.14 -17.80 17.77
CA THR A 639 3.96 -16.66 17.36
C THR A 639 4.22 -16.68 15.87
N PHE A 640 4.32 -15.48 15.32
CA PHE A 640 4.51 -15.28 13.89
C PHE A 640 5.95 -14.85 13.63
N PHE A 641 6.55 -15.40 12.57
CA PHE A 641 7.95 -15.11 12.21
C PHE A 641 8.15 -13.65 11.76
N ILE A 642 7.13 -13.07 11.11
CA ILE A 642 7.05 -11.65 10.76
C ILE A 642 6.57 -10.85 11.98
N SER A 643 7.43 -9.95 12.46
CA SER A 643 7.06 -8.88 13.40
C SER A 643 6.83 -7.58 12.63
N SER A 644 5.93 -6.73 13.12
CA SER A 644 5.80 -5.33 12.64
C SER A 644 7.07 -4.51 12.91
N ASP A 645 7.91 -4.96 13.84
CA ASP A 645 9.23 -4.41 14.08
C ASP A 645 10.29 -5.04 13.15
N ALA A 646 10.86 -4.21 12.27
CA ALA A 646 11.88 -4.59 11.31
C ALA A 646 13.16 -5.18 11.95
N SER A 647 13.46 -4.85 13.21
CA SER A 647 14.60 -5.42 13.94
C SER A 647 14.34 -6.88 14.33
N HIS A 648 13.13 -7.19 14.79
CA HIS A 648 12.70 -8.56 15.10
C HIS A 648 12.59 -9.40 13.83
N LEU A 649 12.14 -8.82 12.71
CA LEU A 649 12.02 -9.51 11.43
C LEU A 649 13.37 -10.04 10.93
N ARG A 650 14.44 -9.24 11.01
CA ARG A 650 15.79 -9.67 10.58
C ARG A 650 16.37 -10.82 11.40
N THR A 651 16.00 -10.92 12.66
CA THR A 651 16.48 -11.97 13.56
C THR A 651 15.63 -13.23 13.40
N ARG A 652 14.31 -13.07 13.27
CA ARG A 652 13.35 -14.18 13.14
C ARG A 652 13.31 -14.80 11.75
N SER A 653 13.59 -14.06 10.69
CA SER A 653 13.53 -14.57 9.31
C SER A 653 14.77 -15.34 8.86
N LYS A 654 15.85 -15.37 9.66
CA LYS A 654 17.11 -16.02 9.28
C LYS A 654 17.15 -17.51 9.59
N THR A 655 16.34 -17.96 10.53
CA THR A 655 16.42 -19.33 11.06
C THR A 655 15.01 -19.76 11.43
N ALA A 656 14.55 -20.87 10.83
CA ALA A 656 13.25 -21.45 11.17
C ALA A 656 13.20 -21.80 12.67
N GLY A 657 12.09 -21.49 13.35
CA GLY A 657 11.92 -21.67 14.79
C GLY A 657 12.37 -20.47 15.63
N ALA A 658 13.02 -19.44 15.06
CA ALA A 658 13.56 -18.33 15.83
C ALA A 658 12.47 -17.48 16.52
N ALA A 659 11.28 -17.32 15.92
CA ALA A 659 10.19 -16.62 16.58
C ALA A 659 9.59 -17.44 17.73
N ALA A 660 9.45 -18.77 17.54
CA ALA A 660 9.04 -19.70 18.60
C ALA A 660 10.00 -19.63 19.79
N LYS A 661 11.32 -19.69 19.53
CA LYS A 661 12.34 -19.55 20.56
C LYS A 661 12.23 -18.22 21.32
N THR A 662 12.14 -17.10 20.60
CA THR A 662 12.01 -15.77 21.23
C THR A 662 10.76 -15.68 22.11
N LYS A 663 9.64 -16.26 21.65
CA LYS A 663 8.38 -16.25 22.41
C LYS A 663 8.45 -17.21 23.61
N SER A 664 9.16 -18.32 23.49
CA SER A 664 9.48 -19.23 24.59
C SER A 664 10.28 -18.50 25.67
N GLU A 665 11.37 -17.82 25.31
CA GLU A 665 12.19 -17.02 26.25
C GLU A 665 11.37 -15.94 26.99
N GLU A 666 10.50 -15.22 26.28
CA GLU A 666 9.57 -14.23 26.87
C GLU A 666 8.63 -14.88 27.90
N LYS A 667 8.10 -16.05 27.58
CA LYS A 667 7.17 -16.79 28.44
C LYS A 667 7.88 -17.44 29.63
N VAL A 668 9.09 -17.96 29.44
CA VAL A 668 9.96 -18.40 30.55
C VAL A 668 10.14 -17.25 31.52
N TRP A 669 10.57 -16.07 31.06
CA TRP A 669 10.73 -14.91 31.93
C TRP A 669 9.43 -14.55 32.66
N LYS A 670 8.31 -14.57 31.94
CA LYS A 670 6.99 -14.24 32.50
C LYS A 670 6.51 -15.23 33.59
N TYR A 671 6.80 -16.52 33.48
CA TYR A 671 6.20 -17.56 34.33
C TYR A 671 7.19 -18.27 35.27
N THR A 672 8.50 -18.07 35.13
CA THR A 672 9.53 -18.78 35.94
C THR A 672 9.34 -18.60 37.45
N VAL A 673 9.01 -17.40 37.91
CA VAL A 673 8.83 -17.11 39.34
C VAL A 673 7.60 -17.83 39.89
N ALA A 674 6.46 -17.72 39.20
CA ALA A 674 5.24 -18.43 39.56
C ALA A 674 5.40 -19.96 39.52
N ALA A 675 6.06 -20.50 38.48
CA ALA A 675 6.29 -21.94 38.34
C ALA A 675 7.16 -22.50 39.49
N ARG A 676 8.24 -21.80 39.87
CA ARG A 676 9.10 -22.20 41.00
C ARG A 676 8.36 -22.16 42.34
N ALA A 677 7.45 -21.19 42.52
CA ALA A 677 6.68 -21.06 43.76
C ALA A 677 5.69 -22.22 43.98
N VAL A 678 5.22 -22.89 42.91
CA VAL A 678 4.25 -23.99 42.98
C VAL A 678 4.92 -25.37 42.95
N GLY A 679 6.20 -25.47 42.58
CA GLY A 679 6.94 -26.73 42.56
C GLY A 679 6.46 -27.74 41.49
N LEU A 680 5.60 -27.31 40.58
CA LEU A 680 5.07 -28.13 39.48
C LEU A 680 5.88 -27.93 38.19
N ARG A 681 5.96 -28.98 37.36
CA ARG A 681 6.66 -28.93 36.08
C ARG A 681 5.91 -28.01 35.10
N PHE A 682 6.55 -26.93 34.68
CA PHE A 682 5.98 -26.01 33.69
C PHE A 682 6.49 -26.32 32.29
N VAL A 683 5.60 -26.47 31.33
CA VAL A 683 5.89 -26.82 29.93
C VAL A 683 5.37 -25.72 29.02
N LEU A 684 6.26 -25.16 28.19
CA LEU A 684 5.87 -24.17 27.19
C LEU A 684 5.61 -24.86 25.85
N LEU A 685 4.40 -24.69 25.35
CA LEU A 685 3.98 -25.21 24.06
C LEU A 685 3.93 -24.05 23.07
N VAL A 686 5.10 -23.70 22.54
CA VAL A 686 5.26 -22.56 21.63
C VAL A 686 5.36 -23.02 20.18
N PHE A 687 4.53 -22.43 19.32
CA PHE A 687 4.44 -22.74 17.89
C PHE A 687 4.68 -21.51 17.04
N GLU A 688 5.55 -21.65 16.04
CA GLU A 688 5.68 -20.67 14.96
C GLU A 688 4.70 -21.00 13.84
N THR A 689 3.92 -20.03 13.36
CA THR A 689 2.84 -20.27 12.37
C THR A 689 3.33 -20.91 11.06
N PHE A 690 4.58 -20.65 10.67
CA PHE A 690 5.23 -21.15 9.44
C PHE A 690 6.54 -21.88 9.72
N GLY A 691 6.88 -22.11 10.98
CA GLY A 691 8.19 -22.59 11.38
C GLY A 691 8.12 -23.68 12.44
N HIS A 692 9.28 -23.99 12.99
CA HIS A 692 9.40 -25.14 13.87
C HIS A 692 8.78 -24.79 15.24
N PRO A 693 8.01 -25.69 15.87
CA PRO A 693 7.76 -25.60 17.30
C PRO A 693 9.06 -25.42 18.06
N ASP A 694 8.97 -24.70 19.18
CA ASP A 694 10.12 -24.54 20.06
C ASP A 694 10.69 -25.92 20.48
N ARG A 695 12.00 -25.95 20.73
CA ARG A 695 12.71 -27.20 21.06
C ARG A 695 12.10 -27.90 22.29
N GLU A 696 11.60 -27.15 23.26
CA GLU A 696 10.93 -27.70 24.44
C GLU A 696 9.59 -28.36 24.09
N THR A 697 8.79 -27.73 23.23
CA THR A 697 7.54 -28.30 22.69
C THR A 697 7.82 -29.65 22.02
N VAL A 698 8.87 -29.74 21.21
CA VAL A 698 9.25 -30.96 20.50
C VAL A 698 9.66 -32.07 21.46
N SER A 699 10.47 -31.74 22.46
CA SER A 699 10.90 -32.68 23.48
C SER A 699 9.70 -33.25 24.24
N PHE A 700 8.75 -32.38 24.59
CA PHE A 700 7.53 -32.78 25.28
C PHE A 700 6.63 -33.69 24.43
N VAL A 701 6.46 -33.39 23.14
CA VAL A 701 5.69 -34.27 22.24
C VAL A 701 6.33 -35.66 22.13
N LYS A 702 7.66 -35.73 22.03
CA LYS A 702 8.39 -37.02 22.00
C LYS A 702 8.20 -37.82 23.29
N GLU A 703 8.21 -37.13 24.42
CA GLU A 703 7.95 -37.74 25.73
C GLU A 703 6.52 -38.29 25.82
N LEU A 704 5.51 -37.53 25.40
CA LEU A 704 4.12 -38.00 25.36
C LEU A 704 3.95 -39.24 24.49
N VAL A 705 4.63 -39.28 23.34
CA VAL A 705 4.63 -40.46 22.46
C VAL A 705 5.29 -41.66 23.16
N SER A 706 6.41 -41.47 23.85
CA SER A 706 7.06 -42.54 24.63
C SER A 706 6.14 -43.08 25.73
N VAL A 707 5.45 -42.19 26.45
CA VAL A 707 4.49 -42.57 27.50
C VAL A 707 3.32 -43.36 26.90
N ALA A 708 2.77 -42.91 25.77
CA ALA A 708 1.69 -43.61 25.08
C ALA A 708 2.13 -45.00 24.55
N SER A 709 3.33 -45.11 23.99
CA SER A 709 3.86 -46.34 23.40
C SER A 709 4.27 -47.39 24.43
N SER A 710 4.80 -46.98 25.60
CA SER A 710 5.18 -47.90 26.68
C SER A 710 4.01 -48.75 27.21
N ARG A 711 2.77 -48.31 26.99
CA ARG A 711 1.54 -48.99 27.42
C ARG A 711 0.73 -49.64 26.29
N ALA A 712 1.02 -49.34 25.03
CA ALA A 712 0.34 -49.93 23.86
C ALA A 712 0.89 -51.31 23.47
N GLY A 713 2.01 -51.75 24.04
CA GLY A 713 2.58 -53.08 23.79
C GLY A 713 3.25 -53.24 22.42
N PHE A 714 3.78 -52.16 21.84
CA PHE A 714 4.60 -52.24 20.63
C PHE A 714 5.81 -53.14 20.89
N SER A 715 5.96 -54.20 20.09
CA SER A 715 6.92 -55.27 20.35
C SER A 715 8.26 -55.12 19.63
N THR A 716 8.48 -54.05 18.85
CA THR A 716 9.81 -53.77 18.26
C THR A 716 10.14 -52.27 18.21
N GLU A 717 11.38 -51.95 18.55
CA GLU A 717 11.95 -50.59 18.58
C GLU A 717 11.90 -49.90 17.20
N GLY A 718 11.84 -50.68 16.11
CA GLY A 718 11.69 -50.20 14.74
C GLY A 718 10.31 -49.59 14.41
N GLU A 719 9.22 -50.12 14.96
CA GLU A 719 7.88 -49.56 14.76
C GLU A 719 7.70 -48.21 15.47
N LEU A 720 8.27 -48.09 16.68
CA LEU A 720 8.32 -46.86 17.45
C LEU A 720 9.06 -45.76 16.68
N MET A 721 10.25 -46.08 16.16
CA MET A 721 11.06 -45.17 15.35
C MET A 721 10.36 -44.80 14.03
N ALA A 722 9.63 -45.71 13.39
CA ALA A 722 8.86 -45.42 12.18
C ALA A 722 7.63 -44.53 12.45
N VAL A 723 6.96 -44.68 13.59
CA VAL A 723 5.87 -43.78 14.02
C VAL A 723 6.42 -42.41 14.39
N GLN A 724 7.51 -42.35 15.16
CA GLN A 724 8.20 -41.09 15.49
C GLN A 724 8.75 -40.39 14.25
N ALA A 725 9.35 -41.11 13.29
CA ALA A 725 9.87 -40.56 12.05
C ALA A 725 8.74 -40.06 11.13
N ARG A 726 7.61 -40.77 11.01
CA ARG A 726 6.44 -40.31 10.25
C ARG A 726 5.75 -39.10 10.91
N LEU A 727 5.66 -39.08 12.24
CA LEU A 727 5.21 -37.93 13.03
C LEU A 727 6.09 -36.72 12.74
N THR A 728 7.40 -36.89 12.93
CA THR A 728 8.44 -35.88 12.68
C THR A 728 8.32 -35.40 11.23
N ASP A 729 8.43 -36.27 10.22
CA ASP A 729 8.38 -35.90 8.80
C ASP A 729 7.09 -35.16 8.38
N ARG A 730 5.91 -35.57 8.86
CA ARG A 730 4.63 -34.89 8.53
C ARG A 730 4.36 -33.63 9.35
N TYR A 731 4.79 -33.61 10.61
CA TYR A 731 4.66 -32.46 11.51
C TYR A 731 5.63 -31.33 11.15
N TRP A 732 6.77 -31.66 10.54
CA TRP A 732 7.79 -30.71 10.08
C TRP A 732 7.55 -30.14 8.67
N LYS A 733 6.72 -30.78 7.85
CA LYS A 733 6.51 -30.37 6.45
C LYS A 733 5.34 -29.40 6.23
N ILE A 734 4.33 -29.30 7.12
CA ILE A 734 3.04 -28.69 6.72
C ILE A 734 2.47 -27.72 7.76
N LEU A 735 2.02 -26.58 7.23
CA LEU A 735 1.57 -25.39 7.95
C LEU A 735 0.16 -25.50 8.55
N GLY A 736 0.06 -25.12 9.82
CA GLY A 736 -1.21 -24.85 10.49
C GLY A 736 -1.55 -25.87 11.58
N CYS A 737 -1.77 -25.39 12.81
CA CYS A 737 -2.07 -26.25 13.96
C CYS A 737 -3.36 -27.07 13.83
N THR A 738 -4.24 -26.70 12.90
CA THR A 738 -5.47 -27.42 12.59
C THR A 738 -5.20 -28.74 11.86
N LEU A 739 -4.17 -28.82 11.03
CA LEU A 739 -3.74 -30.07 10.40
C LEU A 739 -2.84 -30.90 11.34
N GLN A 740 -2.07 -30.23 12.22
CA GLN A 740 -1.38 -30.87 13.34
C GLN A 740 -2.37 -31.58 14.29
N ARG A 741 -3.58 -31.03 14.49
CA ARG A 741 -4.69 -31.70 15.19
C ARG A 741 -5.09 -33.01 14.52
N TYR A 742 -5.34 -32.97 13.22
CA TYR A 742 -5.80 -34.13 12.44
C TYR A 742 -4.75 -35.25 12.43
N VAL A 743 -3.46 -34.89 12.33
CA VAL A 743 -2.34 -35.85 12.39
C VAL A 743 -2.16 -36.39 13.82
N ALA A 744 -2.18 -35.54 14.86
CA ALA A 744 -2.06 -36.01 16.24
C ALA A 744 -3.21 -36.94 16.64
N ILE A 745 -4.43 -36.64 16.20
CA ILE A 745 -5.60 -37.51 16.37
C ILE A 745 -5.38 -38.82 15.62
N ASN A 746 -5.09 -38.81 14.32
CA ASN A 746 -4.88 -40.04 13.53
C ASN A 746 -3.71 -40.90 14.03
N VAL A 747 -2.66 -40.29 14.59
CA VAL A 747 -1.53 -41.01 15.20
C VAL A 747 -1.93 -41.67 16.52
N LEU A 748 -2.71 -40.99 17.37
CA LEU A 748 -3.26 -41.61 18.56
C LEU A 748 -4.25 -42.72 18.19
N THR A 749 -5.16 -42.47 17.23
CA THR A 749 -6.12 -43.47 16.76
C THR A 749 -5.38 -44.70 16.22
N SER A 750 -4.33 -44.54 15.42
CA SER A 750 -3.53 -45.67 14.90
C SER A 750 -2.69 -46.38 15.97
N ALA A 751 -2.22 -45.67 17.00
CA ALA A 751 -1.56 -46.29 18.16
C ALA A 751 -2.53 -47.12 19.03
N PHE A 752 -3.81 -46.76 19.06
CA PHE A 752 -4.86 -47.51 19.76
C PHE A 752 -5.55 -48.59 18.89
N HIS A 753 -5.34 -48.61 17.57
CA HIS A 753 -5.95 -49.59 16.64
C HIS A 753 -5.36 -51.01 16.74
N GLY A 754 -4.32 -51.24 17.54
CA GLY A 754 -3.74 -52.57 17.75
C GLY A 754 -4.65 -53.60 18.44
N ARG A 755 -5.83 -53.21 18.95
CA ARG A 755 -6.80 -54.14 19.56
C ARG A 755 -8.26 -53.72 19.33
N GLY A 756 -8.77 -53.93 18.11
CA GLY A 756 -10.16 -54.34 17.86
C GLY A 756 -11.33 -53.52 18.44
N GLN A 757 -11.14 -52.31 18.94
CA GLN A 757 -12.24 -51.43 19.37
C GLN A 757 -12.27 -50.18 18.50
N ARG A 758 -13.39 -50.00 17.78
CA ARG A 758 -13.78 -48.69 17.22
C ARG A 758 -14.00 -47.74 18.40
N GLY A 759 -13.11 -46.75 18.55
CA GLY A 759 -13.37 -45.56 19.38
C GLY A 759 -14.48 -44.70 18.76
N PRO A 760 -15.01 -43.68 19.47
CA PRO A 760 -16.29 -43.05 19.15
C PRO A 760 -16.23 -42.03 17.99
N PHE A 761 -15.33 -42.19 17.03
CA PHE A 761 -15.21 -41.35 15.84
C PHE A 761 -15.11 -42.20 14.57
#